data_AF-A0AAW0AKX3-F1
#
_entry.id   AF-A0AAW0AKX3-F1
#
_cell.length_a   1.000
_cell.length_b   1.000
_cell.length_c   1.000
_cell.angle_alpha   90.00
_cell.angle_beta   90.00
_cell.angle_gamma   90.00
#
_symmetry.space_group_name_H-M   'P 1'
#
loop_
_entity.id
_entity.type
_entity.pdbx_description
1 polymer ?
#
loop_
_entity_poly.entity_id
_entity_poly.type
_entity_poly.pdbx_seq_one_letter_code
_entity_poly.pdbx_strand_id
1 'polypeptide(L)'
;MSPPRLYEFVLTGAPDHGWLPRRGARRGSPRVGTRVPGQETFESPQSQTTRQEGQRVFKQLQDERLKKNNSRKSLIRAKRRIESYRHLVDVISTNDVPGLPRLLSTAKKEGLGPLKITEKANLAIRDLYHPCNYTDLDKDLAILAYEYGGDAFLHALHRSPFAFPTRWTIADLCRSTSLSITVGPVKMMDLLRSIEILFKDVSVDKEGRILHTLSQDEIAGDGRPSAKAAREGRVHVGKEFSVAAISRHSARDYGAKPVLIMATCKQNSWQENAKILQMINAAWKLSPYGEILHGPIPAYASDGDPKRKAALYLLCMHREVKPGDALYPHIAGLHGLNLFTSEDFATMEFDPKHSWKPVRKTFCSKEGILANGISVNKNILAQWLERLSGHDWSGQSIHALLNPKDAQHVPSTVKLLTLIGDLRFLDASDFTPAEANTHRALCILGEMFDALLDPFINPNLSLSQEIIQLVKFAHLSCALYFKHGSAFMPPQLYGDLQCLVKSAIFKIAHSKVLNPSLKVFLCLLGDDVLEILFGRTRMIGGHASNMAIDEFRRRVGSALRIDEIFRRRPHLEKLAQRLSLGRSRDVDHLSPRNFLGDLTAGSCDIKACYDEGVNQAVEFLKRYGYEIDFNELFSKPGVDLMRPNGGKYPGVSKDFDRSIDEDIDSSQPGDADAAGLSPADIFRFSGAATLAAETAACSTAQPHSVWIKLDADDDRKAAHKKSILRTLMDPTLGIEHAKSHDRLLRIRCYSIGGDKWDRAPSKIHDTTATAHLLKLEGLFAALVAVNETQVALAILHCTVIKSHATHPPTYLDAAPIAELNLPDSRYEISGQILSLVPFLDQSNTLSWAWSTRFIGFDICVNGRLVLPLSTPELMPARALLDDLAPGVLPDAAEAVESTWIFSEIRLQIPVYGPVKEGGKFPYETSVDLGM
;
A
#
# COMPACT_ATOMS: atom_id res chain seq x y z
N MET A 1 67.96 23.57 34.42
CA MET A 1 69.30 23.43 35.02
C MET A 1 70.28 23.03 33.92
N SER A 2 71.50 23.53 34.01
CA SER A 2 72.71 23.15 33.26
C SER A 2 73.88 23.18 34.28
N PRO A 3 75.13 22.76 33.99
CA PRO A 3 75.68 22.15 32.76
C PRO A 3 76.26 20.74 33.15
N PRO A 4 77.49 20.24 32.84
CA PRO A 4 78.68 20.75 32.12
C PRO A 4 79.00 20.06 30.77
N ARG A 5 80.01 20.59 30.07
CA ARG A 5 80.62 20.06 28.84
C ARG A 5 81.98 19.41 29.14
N LEU A 6 82.53 18.63 28.20
CA LEU A 6 83.96 18.70 27.85
C LEU A 6 84.26 18.09 26.46
N TYR A 7 85.49 18.33 25.99
CA TYR A 7 86.06 18.09 24.66
C TYR A 7 86.53 16.59 24.52
N GLU A 8 87.04 16.02 23.40
CA GLU A 8 87.55 16.56 22.12
C GLU A 8 87.66 15.50 20.97
N PHE A 9 87.85 16.00 19.74
CA PHE A 9 88.58 15.49 18.54
C PHE A 9 88.71 13.99 18.10
N VAL A 10 88.78 13.88 16.74
CA VAL A 10 89.70 13.04 15.91
C VAL A 10 89.30 11.62 15.43
N LEU A 11 89.23 11.53 14.08
CA LEU A 11 89.50 10.42 13.13
C LEU A 11 88.82 9.03 13.19
N THR A 12 88.35 8.62 12.00
CA THR A 12 88.26 7.23 11.44
C THR A 12 87.36 6.20 12.13
N GLY A 13 86.69 5.28 11.41
CA GLY A 13 86.54 5.09 9.96
C GLY A 13 85.70 3.84 9.61
N ALA A 14 85.12 3.80 8.41
CA ALA A 14 84.49 2.60 7.80
C ALA A 14 85.59 1.72 7.11
N PRO A 15 85.36 0.48 6.59
CA PRO A 15 84.19 -0.05 5.84
C PRO A 15 83.68 -1.39 6.47
N ASP A 16 83.15 -2.46 5.84
CA ASP A 16 82.81 -2.93 4.46
C ASP A 16 81.84 -4.15 4.62
N HIS A 17 81.09 -4.73 3.67
CA HIS A 17 80.75 -4.53 2.25
C HIS A 17 79.21 -4.49 2.12
N GLY A 18 78.55 -4.18 0.99
CA GLY A 18 78.92 -3.83 -0.39
C GLY A 18 77.60 -3.65 -1.17
N TRP A 19 77.48 -3.72 -2.51
CA TRP A 19 78.34 -4.18 -3.61
C TRP A 19 77.87 -3.47 -4.90
N LEU A 20 78.77 -3.21 -5.87
CA LEU A 20 78.67 -3.61 -7.30
C LEU A 20 79.70 -2.84 -8.18
N PRO A 21 80.17 -3.39 -9.33
CA PRO A 21 81.37 -2.90 -10.01
C PRO A 21 81.14 -2.18 -11.35
N ARG A 22 82.12 -1.38 -11.78
CA ARG A 22 82.42 -1.12 -13.20
C ARG A 22 83.93 -1.15 -13.46
N ARG A 23 84.32 -1.49 -14.70
CA ARG A 23 85.73 -1.65 -15.15
C ARG A 23 86.33 -0.29 -15.55
N GLY A 24 87.63 -0.07 -15.30
CA GLY A 24 88.31 1.22 -15.55
C GLY A 24 89.84 1.14 -15.61
N ALA A 25 90.36 0.47 -16.63
CA ALA A 25 91.76 0.27 -17.06
C ALA A 25 92.95 1.17 -16.58
N ARG A 26 94.14 0.53 -16.55
CA ARG A 26 95.54 1.01 -16.83
C ARG A 26 96.55 1.30 -15.69
N ARG A 27 97.78 0.80 -15.96
CA ARG A 27 99.14 1.13 -15.43
C ARG A 27 99.49 0.70 -14.00
N GLY A 28 100.76 0.31 -13.80
CA GLY A 28 101.40 0.24 -12.47
C GLY A 28 102.07 -1.07 -12.03
N SER A 29 103.00 -1.65 -12.81
CA SER A 29 104.05 -2.52 -12.21
C SER A 29 105.16 -1.59 -11.66
N PRO A 30 105.74 -1.86 -10.47
CA PRO A 30 106.73 -2.94 -10.36
C PRO A 30 106.70 -3.76 -9.06
N ARG A 31 107.35 -4.94 -9.08
CA ARG A 31 107.95 -5.55 -7.89
C ARG A 31 109.29 -6.20 -8.26
N VAL A 32 110.33 -5.83 -7.54
CA VAL A 32 111.55 -6.63 -7.39
C VAL A 32 111.44 -7.35 -6.05
N GLY A 33 111.81 -8.63 -6.01
CA GLY A 33 111.75 -9.47 -4.82
C GLY A 33 112.45 -10.80 -5.11
N THR A 34 113.59 -11.03 -4.49
CA THR A 34 114.54 -12.09 -4.86
C THR A 34 114.11 -13.49 -4.40
N ARG A 35 114.46 -14.50 -5.21
CA ARG A 35 114.42 -15.92 -4.81
C ARG A 35 115.59 -16.26 -3.88
N VAL A 36 115.35 -17.18 -2.94
CA VAL A 36 116.36 -18.15 -2.45
C VAL A 36 115.67 -19.52 -2.44
N PRO A 37 116.21 -20.57 -3.09
CA PRO A 37 115.58 -21.89 -3.15
C PRO A 37 116.26 -22.92 -2.22
N GLY A 38 115.52 -23.97 -1.86
CA GLY A 38 116.10 -25.28 -1.52
C GLY A 38 115.80 -25.83 -0.14
N GLN A 39 114.79 -26.71 -0.05
CA GLN A 39 114.92 -28.05 0.56
C GLN A 39 113.65 -28.87 0.28
N GLU A 40 113.83 -30.09 -0.20
CA GLU A 40 112.77 -31.12 -0.27
C GLU A 40 113.09 -32.21 0.77
N THR A 41 112.07 -32.74 1.43
CA THR A 41 112.18 -33.89 2.34
C THR A 41 111.05 -34.88 2.07
N PHE A 42 111.38 -36.17 2.01
CA PHE A 42 110.41 -37.26 1.82
C PHE A 42 109.73 -37.60 3.16
N GLU A 43 108.39 -37.68 3.18
CA GLU A 43 107.60 -38.14 4.32
C GLU A 43 107.07 -39.58 4.11
N SER A 44 107.04 -40.39 5.17
CA SER A 44 106.81 -41.84 5.10
C SER A 44 105.32 -42.24 5.02
N PRO A 45 104.96 -43.50 4.63
CA PRO A 45 103.57 -43.90 4.43
C PRO A 45 102.64 -43.74 5.66
N GLN A 46 103.15 -43.96 6.88
CA GLN A 46 102.36 -43.77 8.11
C GLN A 46 101.98 -42.30 8.36
N SER A 47 102.73 -41.34 7.80
CA SER A 47 102.31 -39.93 7.82
C SER A 47 101.06 -39.71 6.95
N GLN A 48 100.90 -40.46 5.86
CA GLN A 48 99.82 -40.24 4.90
C GLN A 48 98.46 -40.68 5.45
N THR A 49 98.37 -41.81 6.16
CA THR A 49 97.11 -42.26 6.79
C THR A 49 96.66 -41.24 7.85
N THR A 50 97.55 -40.86 8.76
CA THR A 50 97.27 -39.87 9.82
C THR A 50 96.92 -38.50 9.24
N ARG A 51 97.54 -38.10 8.12
CA ARG A 51 97.22 -36.86 7.39
C ARG A 51 95.88 -36.95 6.65
N GLN A 52 95.48 -38.11 6.12
CA GLN A 52 94.15 -38.33 5.53
C GLN A 52 93.05 -38.35 6.58
N GLU A 53 93.27 -38.98 7.75
CA GLU A 53 92.32 -38.92 8.87
C GLU A 53 92.24 -37.51 9.45
N GLY A 54 93.38 -36.82 9.64
CA GLY A 54 93.43 -35.41 10.00
C GLY A 54 92.67 -34.52 9.01
N GLN A 55 92.77 -34.78 7.70
CA GLN A 55 91.99 -34.08 6.67
C GLN A 55 90.49 -34.43 6.72
N ARG A 56 90.11 -35.68 7.00
CA ARG A 56 88.71 -36.08 7.21
C ARG A 56 88.10 -35.37 8.42
N VAL A 57 88.79 -35.40 9.56
CA VAL A 57 88.36 -34.71 10.79
C VAL A 57 88.33 -33.20 10.60
N PHE A 58 89.33 -32.60 9.94
CA PHE A 58 89.34 -31.17 9.62
C PHE A 58 88.19 -30.78 8.68
N LYS A 59 87.87 -31.60 7.68
CA LYS A 59 86.73 -31.38 6.79
C LYS A 59 85.40 -31.51 7.55
N GLN A 60 85.20 -32.55 8.35
CA GLN A 60 84.04 -32.67 9.23
C GLN A 60 83.89 -31.46 10.16
N LEU A 61 85.00 -30.96 10.71
CA LEU A 61 85.02 -29.80 11.61
C LEU A 61 84.76 -28.47 10.85
N GLN A 62 85.14 -28.36 9.58
CA GLN A 62 84.69 -27.27 8.69
C GLN A 62 83.20 -27.39 8.36
N ASP A 63 82.71 -28.57 8.03
CA ASP A 63 81.30 -28.84 7.71
C ASP A 63 80.40 -28.54 8.93
N GLU A 64 80.80 -28.93 10.15
CA GLU A 64 80.11 -28.57 11.40
C GLU A 64 80.19 -27.07 11.70
N ARG A 65 81.32 -26.40 11.44
CA ARG A 65 81.40 -24.92 11.52
C ARG A 65 80.45 -24.26 10.52
N LEU A 66 80.29 -24.82 9.32
CA LEU A 66 79.39 -24.31 8.28
C LEU A 66 77.91 -24.56 8.63
N LYS A 67 77.56 -25.75 9.14
CA LYS A 67 76.25 -26.06 9.74
C LYS A 67 75.94 -25.09 10.88
N LYS A 68 76.84 -24.94 11.86
CA LYS A 68 76.68 -24.03 13.01
C LYS A 68 76.48 -22.57 12.57
N ASN A 69 77.22 -22.11 11.56
CA ASN A 69 77.03 -20.77 10.99
C ASN A 69 75.71 -20.63 10.21
N ASN A 70 75.27 -21.66 9.49
CA ASN A 70 73.98 -21.66 8.80
C ASN A 70 72.80 -21.69 9.79
N SER A 71 72.89 -22.49 10.86
CA SER A 71 71.93 -22.48 11.98
C SER A 71 71.91 -21.12 12.70
N ARG A 72 73.07 -20.49 12.94
CA ARG A 72 73.14 -19.12 13.50
C ARG A 72 72.49 -18.08 12.57
N LYS A 73 72.76 -18.14 11.26
CA LYS A 73 72.10 -17.29 10.25
C LYS A 73 70.59 -17.53 10.19
N SER A 74 70.15 -18.79 10.29
CA SER A 74 68.74 -19.18 10.35
C SER A 74 68.05 -18.62 11.60
N LEU A 75 68.66 -18.76 12.78
CA LEU A 75 68.16 -18.22 14.04
C LEU A 75 68.05 -16.68 14.01
N ILE A 76 69.01 -15.98 13.41
CA ILE A 76 68.94 -14.52 13.23
C ILE A 76 67.78 -14.12 12.29
N ARG A 77 67.59 -14.85 11.18
CA ARG A 77 66.44 -14.66 10.27
C ARG A 77 65.10 -14.92 10.99
N ALA A 78 65.03 -15.98 11.79
CA ALA A 78 63.85 -16.33 12.58
C ALA A 78 63.51 -15.26 13.62
N LYS A 79 64.51 -14.78 14.39
CA LYS A 79 64.33 -13.68 15.35
C LYS A 79 63.79 -12.41 14.66
N ARG A 80 64.41 -11.96 13.57
CA ARG A 80 63.92 -10.80 12.78
C ARG A 80 62.51 -10.99 12.24
N ARG A 81 62.13 -12.22 11.86
CA ARG A 81 60.76 -12.52 11.38
C ARG A 81 59.73 -12.50 12.52
N ILE A 82 60.08 -13.02 13.71
CA ILE A 82 59.24 -12.92 14.92
C ILE A 82 59.05 -11.45 15.31
N GLU A 83 60.13 -10.67 15.31
CA GLU A 83 60.14 -9.23 15.56
C GLU A 83 59.25 -8.45 14.56
N SER A 84 59.34 -8.80 13.27
CA SER A 84 58.45 -8.24 12.23
C SER A 84 56.97 -8.57 12.46
N TYR A 85 56.66 -9.80 12.92
CA TYR A 85 55.28 -10.17 13.27
C TYR A 85 54.81 -9.48 14.56
N ARG A 86 55.68 -9.31 15.56
CA ARG A 86 55.35 -8.54 16.77
C ARG A 86 54.99 -7.10 16.43
N HIS A 87 55.78 -6.42 15.60
CA HIS A 87 55.48 -5.05 15.17
C HIS A 87 54.21 -4.95 14.31
N LEU A 88 53.90 -5.97 13.50
CA LEU A 88 52.62 -6.03 12.78
C LEU A 88 51.42 -6.18 13.73
N VAL A 89 51.52 -7.05 14.73
CA VAL A 89 50.47 -7.23 15.77
C VAL A 89 50.32 -5.97 16.60
N ASP A 90 51.42 -5.38 17.05
CA ASP A 90 51.51 -4.11 17.78
C ASP A 90 50.75 -2.99 17.06
N VAL A 91 51.10 -2.69 15.81
CA VAL A 91 50.42 -1.67 14.98
C VAL A 91 48.92 -1.97 14.79
N ILE A 92 48.55 -3.23 14.55
CA ILE A 92 47.14 -3.65 14.42
C ILE A 92 46.37 -3.54 15.74
N SER A 93 47.02 -3.75 16.89
CA SER A 93 46.39 -3.71 18.22
C SER A 93 46.30 -2.31 18.83
N THR A 94 47.07 -1.35 18.29
CA THR A 94 47.17 0.02 18.79
C THR A 94 46.52 1.06 17.87
N ASN A 95 46.11 0.68 16.65
CA ASN A 95 45.52 1.59 15.67
C ASN A 95 44.31 0.95 14.98
N ASP A 96 43.24 1.72 14.79
CA ASP A 96 42.12 1.37 13.93
C ASP A 96 42.55 1.38 12.45
N VAL A 97 43.05 0.26 11.94
CA VAL A 97 43.51 0.14 10.54
C VAL A 97 42.29 0.05 9.59
N PRO A 98 42.03 1.04 8.72
CA PRO A 98 40.83 1.07 7.89
C PRO A 98 40.77 -0.10 6.90
N GLY A 99 39.68 -0.89 6.96
CA GLY A 99 39.47 -2.04 6.10
C GLY A 99 40.45 -3.19 6.32
N LEU A 100 41.00 -3.34 7.53
CA LEU A 100 42.01 -4.35 7.88
C LEU A 100 41.76 -5.77 7.31
N PRO A 101 40.54 -6.37 7.36
CA PRO A 101 40.31 -7.71 6.80
C PRO A 101 40.55 -7.76 5.28
N ARG A 102 40.16 -6.70 4.55
CA ARG A 102 40.37 -6.57 3.11
C ARG A 102 41.85 -6.32 2.78
N LEU A 103 42.56 -5.54 3.60
CA LEU A 103 44.01 -5.35 3.50
C LEU A 103 44.77 -6.67 3.70
N LEU A 104 44.45 -7.45 4.73
CA LEU A 104 45.06 -8.75 5.01
C LEU A 104 44.72 -9.79 3.93
N SER A 105 43.51 -9.77 3.38
CA SER A 105 43.11 -10.63 2.25
C SER A 105 43.94 -10.32 0.99
N THR A 106 44.10 -9.03 0.64
CA THR A 106 44.96 -8.58 -0.46
C THR A 106 46.42 -8.96 -0.21
N ALA A 107 46.94 -8.74 1.01
CA ALA A 107 48.30 -9.14 1.38
C ALA A 107 48.55 -10.65 1.26
N LYS A 108 47.56 -11.49 1.61
CA LYS A 108 47.60 -12.94 1.42
C LYS A 108 47.63 -13.31 -0.06
N LYS A 109 46.82 -12.66 -0.90
CA LYS A 109 46.78 -12.88 -2.37
C LYS A 109 48.08 -12.45 -3.07
N GLU A 110 48.68 -11.36 -2.61
CA GLU A 110 49.96 -10.83 -3.12
C GLU A 110 51.21 -11.52 -2.51
N GLY A 111 51.05 -12.42 -1.53
CA GLY A 111 52.16 -13.11 -0.87
C GLY A 111 53.06 -12.20 0.00
N LEU A 112 52.52 -11.10 0.55
CA LEU A 112 53.31 -10.10 1.27
C LEU A 112 53.89 -10.64 2.60
N GLY A 113 55.17 -10.35 2.83
CA GLY A 113 55.81 -10.53 4.14
C GLY A 113 55.39 -9.44 5.15
N PRO A 114 55.47 -9.70 6.47
CA PRO A 114 54.84 -8.87 7.51
C PRO A 114 55.19 -7.38 7.44
N LEU A 115 56.45 -7.03 7.16
CA LEU A 115 56.87 -5.62 7.05
C LEU A 115 56.09 -4.84 5.99
N LYS A 116 55.77 -5.45 4.84
CA LYS A 116 54.94 -4.82 3.78
C LYS A 116 53.46 -4.72 4.17
N ILE A 117 53.00 -5.59 5.07
CA ILE A 117 51.65 -5.51 5.64
C ILE A 117 51.60 -4.33 6.62
N THR A 118 52.61 -4.17 7.48
CA THR A 118 52.75 -3.02 8.38
C THR A 118 52.90 -1.71 7.60
N GLU A 119 53.61 -1.71 6.47
CA GLU A 119 53.70 -0.58 5.54
C GLU A 119 52.33 -0.21 4.95
N LYS A 120 51.61 -1.16 4.34
CA LYS A 120 50.24 -0.93 3.83
C LYS A 120 49.27 -0.50 4.93
N ALA A 121 49.40 -1.02 6.16
CA ALA A 121 48.57 -0.62 7.30
C ALA A 121 48.85 0.83 7.73
N ASN A 122 50.13 1.24 7.82
CA ASN A 122 50.50 2.64 8.10
C ASN A 122 50.05 3.60 6.99
N LEU A 123 50.02 3.17 5.73
CA LEU A 123 49.44 3.96 4.64
C LEU A 123 47.92 4.08 4.78
N ALA A 124 47.22 3.03 5.21
CA ALA A 124 45.78 3.06 5.46
C ALA A 124 45.40 3.98 6.65
N ILE A 125 46.13 3.90 7.76
CA ILE A 125 45.95 4.80 8.93
C ILE A 125 46.11 6.28 8.53
N ARG A 126 46.93 6.58 7.51
CA ARG A 126 47.21 7.94 7.02
C ARG A 126 46.28 8.41 5.89
N ASP A 127 45.21 7.67 5.58
CA ASP A 127 44.30 7.92 4.43
C ASP A 127 44.99 7.81 3.05
N LEU A 128 46.21 7.26 2.99
CA LEU A 128 47.04 7.15 1.76
C LEU A 128 46.84 5.82 1.00
N TYR A 129 46.18 4.83 1.59
CA TYR A 129 45.89 3.54 0.95
C TYR A 129 44.50 3.02 1.33
N HIS A 130 43.66 2.80 0.32
CA HIS A 130 42.27 2.35 0.48
C HIS A 130 42.10 0.91 -0.04
N PRO A 131 41.80 -0.11 0.80
CA PRO A 131 41.61 -1.48 0.35
C PRO A 131 40.21 -1.71 -0.25
N CYS A 132 40.07 -1.39 -1.54
CA CYS A 132 38.81 -1.44 -2.31
C CYS A 132 38.37 -2.84 -2.76
N ASN A 133 38.97 -3.93 -2.26
CA ASN A 133 38.60 -5.30 -2.61
C ASN A 133 37.36 -5.79 -1.85
N TYR A 134 36.24 -5.10 -2.07
CA TYR A 134 34.95 -5.30 -1.40
C TYR A 134 34.30 -6.65 -1.76
N THR A 135 33.92 -7.40 -0.74
CA THR A 135 33.07 -8.59 -0.85
C THR A 135 31.61 -8.19 -1.14
N ASP A 136 30.78 -9.14 -1.54
CA ASP A 136 29.35 -8.86 -1.72
C ASP A 136 28.63 -8.58 -0.39
N LEU A 137 29.18 -9.00 0.76
CA LEU A 137 28.68 -8.60 2.07
C LEU A 137 28.97 -7.12 2.35
N ASP A 138 30.17 -6.63 2.01
CA ASP A 138 30.48 -5.20 2.11
C ASP A 138 29.51 -4.36 1.27
N LYS A 139 29.19 -4.82 0.04
CA LYS A 139 28.24 -4.15 -0.88
C LYS A 139 26.80 -4.17 -0.35
N ASP A 140 26.32 -5.33 0.07
CA ASP A 140 24.95 -5.49 0.59
C ASP A 140 24.74 -4.64 1.87
N LEU A 141 25.70 -4.64 2.80
CA LEU A 141 25.63 -3.80 4.01
C LEU A 141 25.75 -2.31 3.68
N ALA A 142 26.53 -1.92 2.66
CA ALA A 142 26.59 -0.54 2.19
C ALA A 142 25.27 -0.07 1.55
N ILE A 143 24.58 -0.95 0.82
CA ILE A 143 23.24 -0.65 0.29
C ILE A 143 22.25 -0.50 1.44
N LEU A 144 22.18 -1.45 2.39
CA LEU A 144 21.29 -1.32 3.56
C LEU A 144 21.55 -0.02 4.35
N ALA A 145 22.82 0.32 4.58
CA ALA A 145 23.18 1.59 5.22
C ALA A 145 22.75 2.83 4.41
N TYR A 146 22.87 2.78 3.09
CA TYR A 146 22.43 3.86 2.20
C TYR A 146 20.90 4.03 2.16
N GLU A 147 20.13 2.94 2.07
CA GLU A 147 18.67 3.02 1.96
C GLU A 147 18.00 3.37 3.31
N TYR A 148 18.55 2.94 4.45
CA TYR A 148 18.00 3.27 5.78
C TYR A 148 18.56 4.57 6.39
N GLY A 149 19.87 4.81 6.28
CA GLY A 149 20.55 5.95 6.91
C GLY A 149 20.96 7.07 5.95
N GLY A 150 20.74 6.89 4.65
CA GLY A 150 21.11 7.85 3.62
C GLY A 150 22.61 7.94 3.35
N ASP A 151 22.97 8.88 2.46
CA ASP A 151 24.34 9.12 2.02
C ASP A 151 25.27 9.53 3.17
N ALA A 152 24.74 10.25 4.16
CA ALA A 152 25.49 10.69 5.34
C ALA A 152 25.91 9.52 6.25
N PHE A 153 25.03 8.54 6.48
CA PHE A 153 25.37 7.36 7.26
C PHE A 153 26.35 6.44 6.51
N LEU A 154 26.14 6.24 5.20
CA LEU A 154 27.13 5.50 4.39
C LEU A 154 28.49 6.20 4.37
N HIS A 155 28.54 7.54 4.30
CA HIS A 155 29.79 8.30 4.37
C HIS A 155 30.50 8.12 5.72
N ALA A 156 29.75 8.12 6.83
CA ALA A 156 30.30 7.83 8.15
C ALA A 156 30.87 6.40 8.24
N LEU A 157 30.18 5.39 7.69
CA LEU A 157 30.69 4.02 7.62
C LEU A 157 31.89 3.86 6.66
N HIS A 158 31.95 4.65 5.59
CA HIS A 158 33.11 4.72 4.70
C HIS A 158 34.34 5.33 5.39
N ARG A 159 34.16 6.30 6.30
CA ARG A 159 35.22 6.87 7.14
C ARG A 159 35.49 6.10 8.44
N SER A 160 34.73 5.05 8.75
CA SER A 160 34.94 4.18 9.91
C SER A 160 36.10 3.18 9.72
N PRO A 161 36.58 2.49 10.77
CA PRO A 161 37.58 1.43 10.65
C PRO A 161 37.16 0.26 9.73
N PHE A 162 35.85 0.09 9.48
CA PHE A 162 35.34 -0.90 8.52
C PHE A 162 35.50 -0.46 7.05
N ALA A 163 35.65 0.85 6.81
CA ALA A 163 35.87 1.49 5.51
C ALA A 163 34.95 1.00 4.38
N PHE A 164 33.64 1.10 4.57
CA PHE A 164 32.61 0.58 3.66
C PHE A 164 32.75 1.08 2.20
N PRO A 165 32.14 0.39 1.21
CA PRO A 165 31.96 0.91 -0.15
C PRO A 165 31.38 2.33 -0.18
N THR A 166 31.81 3.14 -1.15
CA THR A 166 31.20 4.46 -1.37
C THR A 166 29.88 4.33 -2.13
N ARG A 167 29.03 5.36 -2.08
CA ARG A 167 27.83 5.47 -2.92
C ARG A 167 28.12 5.26 -4.42
N TRP A 168 29.26 5.73 -4.93
CA TRP A 168 29.69 5.50 -6.31
C TRP A 168 30.00 4.02 -6.57
N THR A 169 30.61 3.32 -5.60
CA THR A 169 30.94 1.89 -5.68
C THR A 169 29.71 0.99 -5.75
N ILE A 170 28.59 1.39 -5.10
CA ILE A 170 27.31 0.66 -5.15
C ILE A 170 26.34 1.19 -6.21
N ALA A 171 26.69 2.27 -6.94
CA ALA A 171 25.74 2.98 -7.81
C ALA A 171 25.14 2.10 -8.92
N ASP A 172 25.91 1.18 -9.49
CA ASP A 172 25.40 0.25 -10.52
C ASP A 172 24.48 -0.84 -9.95
N LEU A 173 24.72 -1.27 -8.71
CA LEU A 173 23.84 -2.19 -7.98
C LEU A 173 22.53 -1.49 -7.56
N CYS A 174 22.58 -0.18 -7.29
CA CYS A 174 21.38 0.63 -7.11
C CYS A 174 20.65 0.94 -8.44
N ARG A 175 21.30 0.79 -9.60
CA ARG A 175 20.71 1.00 -10.93
C ARG A 175 20.00 -0.23 -11.49
N SER A 176 20.38 -1.45 -11.09
CA SER A 176 19.80 -2.69 -11.66
C SER A 176 18.28 -2.80 -11.44
N THR A 177 17.76 -2.36 -10.29
CA THR A 177 16.32 -2.36 -9.95
C THR A 177 15.59 -1.07 -10.35
N SER A 178 16.10 -0.32 -11.34
CA SER A 178 15.48 0.92 -11.82
C SER A 178 14.30 0.64 -12.77
N LEU A 179 13.10 0.50 -12.21
CA LEU A 179 11.83 0.35 -12.93
C LEU A 179 11.51 1.51 -13.91
N SER A 180 10.64 1.24 -14.89
CA SER A 180 10.01 2.28 -15.71
C SER A 180 8.87 2.97 -14.94
N ILE A 181 8.57 4.23 -15.32
CA ILE A 181 7.25 4.85 -15.06
C ILE A 181 6.57 4.94 -16.42
N THR A 182 5.33 4.47 -16.50
CA THR A 182 4.50 4.66 -17.70
C THR A 182 4.01 6.10 -17.75
N VAL A 183 4.22 6.77 -18.89
CA VAL A 183 3.78 8.15 -19.16
C VAL A 183 2.98 8.16 -20.44
N GLY A 184 1.69 8.47 -20.34
CA GLY A 184 0.72 8.24 -21.43
C GLY A 184 0.15 6.81 -21.37
N PRO A 185 -0.23 6.21 -22.51
CA PRO A 185 -0.81 4.86 -22.53
C PRO A 185 0.21 3.80 -22.11
N VAL A 186 -0.29 2.73 -21.47
CA VAL A 186 0.49 1.53 -21.12
C VAL A 186 0.99 0.86 -22.39
N LYS A 187 2.22 0.32 -22.34
CA LYS A 187 2.92 -0.32 -23.47
C LYS A 187 3.41 -1.72 -23.10
N MET A 188 3.29 -2.65 -24.05
CA MET A 188 3.84 -4.01 -23.93
C MET A 188 5.35 -3.99 -23.71
N MET A 189 6.09 -3.12 -24.40
CA MET A 189 7.55 -2.98 -24.24
C MET A 189 7.96 -2.59 -22.81
N ASP A 190 7.23 -1.68 -22.17
CA ASP A 190 7.52 -1.25 -20.80
C ASP A 190 7.15 -2.33 -19.77
N LEU A 191 6.02 -3.02 -19.95
CA LEU A 191 5.61 -4.14 -19.10
C LEU A 191 6.61 -5.31 -19.16
N LEU A 192 7.02 -5.72 -20.37
CA LEU A 192 8.00 -6.80 -20.56
C LEU A 192 9.36 -6.46 -19.92
N ARG A 193 9.79 -5.21 -20.04
CA ARG A 193 11.02 -4.71 -19.39
C ARG A 193 10.91 -4.71 -17.87
N SER A 194 9.78 -4.30 -17.30
CA SER A 194 9.56 -4.41 -15.85
C SER A 194 9.59 -5.87 -15.38
N ILE A 195 8.96 -6.79 -16.12
CA ILE A 195 8.98 -8.23 -15.81
C ILE A 195 10.42 -8.76 -15.85
N GLU A 196 11.21 -8.45 -16.89
CA GLU A 196 12.63 -8.80 -16.95
C GLU A 196 13.39 -8.32 -15.70
N ILE A 197 13.27 -7.03 -15.34
CA ILE A 197 13.98 -6.43 -14.20
C ILE A 197 13.58 -7.10 -12.86
N LEU A 198 12.33 -7.53 -12.72
CA LEU A 198 11.78 -8.05 -11.46
C LEU A 198 11.86 -9.59 -11.32
N PHE A 199 12.00 -10.32 -12.43
CA PHE A 199 11.85 -11.79 -12.46
C PHE A 199 13.00 -12.58 -13.10
N LYS A 200 13.95 -11.94 -13.81
CA LYS A 200 15.08 -12.69 -14.43
C LYS A 200 16.06 -13.32 -13.41
N ASP A 201 16.32 -12.62 -12.31
CA ASP A 201 17.28 -12.99 -11.26
C ASP A 201 16.59 -13.71 -10.07
N VAL A 202 15.30 -14.00 -10.19
CA VAL A 202 14.51 -14.71 -9.18
C VAL A 202 14.81 -16.20 -9.31
N SER A 203 15.22 -16.83 -8.20
CA SER A 203 15.39 -18.28 -8.16
C SER A 203 14.06 -18.98 -8.39
N VAL A 204 13.97 -19.77 -9.45
CA VAL A 204 13.06 -20.90 -9.50
C VAL A 204 13.56 -21.87 -8.43
N ASP A 205 12.92 -21.84 -7.28
CA ASP A 205 13.34 -22.60 -6.10
C ASP A 205 13.10 -24.10 -6.29
N LYS A 206 13.42 -24.93 -5.29
CA LYS A 206 13.10 -26.38 -5.31
C LYS A 206 11.61 -26.69 -5.53
N GLU A 207 10.74 -25.71 -5.35
CA GLU A 207 9.29 -25.76 -5.56
C GLU A 207 8.90 -25.76 -7.05
N GLY A 208 9.78 -25.30 -7.95
CA GLY A 208 9.54 -25.23 -9.39
C GLY A 208 8.67 -24.02 -9.79
N ARG A 209 7.77 -24.23 -10.77
CA ARG A 209 6.74 -23.26 -11.15
C ARG A 209 5.68 -23.18 -10.04
N ILE A 210 5.21 -21.98 -9.73
CA ILE A 210 4.24 -21.69 -8.67
C ILE A 210 3.11 -20.79 -9.17
N LEU A 211 2.09 -20.59 -8.32
CA LEU A 211 1.01 -19.64 -8.59
C LEU A 211 1.40 -18.20 -8.23
N HIS A 212 0.77 -17.24 -8.90
CA HIS A 212 0.91 -15.80 -8.66
C HIS A 212 -0.44 -15.11 -8.48
N THR A 213 -0.45 -13.98 -7.78
CA THR A 213 -1.59 -13.04 -7.80
C THR A 213 -1.12 -11.74 -8.48
N LEU A 214 -1.96 -11.17 -9.35
CA LEU A 214 -1.78 -9.84 -9.92
C LEU A 214 -2.69 -8.87 -9.19
N SER A 215 -2.14 -8.03 -8.31
CA SER A 215 -2.89 -6.96 -7.64
C SER A 215 -2.76 -5.63 -8.37
N GLN A 216 -3.78 -4.76 -8.25
CA GLN A 216 -3.70 -3.36 -8.68
C GLN A 216 -4.40 -2.45 -7.65
N ASP A 217 -3.67 -1.45 -7.17
CA ASP A 217 -4.16 -0.45 -6.19
C ASP A 217 -3.51 0.93 -6.44
N GLU A 218 -4.05 1.99 -5.83
CA GLU A 218 -3.51 3.35 -5.86
C GLU A 218 -2.79 3.75 -4.56
N ILE A 219 -1.67 4.45 -4.71
CA ILE A 219 -1.02 5.18 -3.62
C ILE A 219 -1.13 6.69 -3.81
N ALA A 220 -1.67 7.39 -2.80
CA ALA A 220 -1.76 8.85 -2.79
C ALA A 220 -0.38 9.52 -2.95
N GLY A 221 -0.30 10.52 -3.85
CA GLY A 221 0.94 11.18 -4.27
C GLY A 221 0.95 12.69 -4.04
N ASP A 222 2.13 13.30 -4.17
CA ASP A 222 2.31 14.75 -4.14
C ASP A 222 2.06 15.34 -5.54
N GLY A 223 0.78 15.56 -5.87
CA GLY A 223 0.32 16.08 -7.15
C GLY A 223 0.60 17.59 -7.31
N ARG A 224 1.76 17.94 -7.87
CA ARG A 224 2.18 19.35 -8.10
C ARG A 224 1.77 19.84 -9.50
N PRO A 225 0.79 20.75 -9.64
CA PRO A 225 0.21 21.09 -10.95
C PRO A 225 0.96 22.20 -11.70
N SER A 226 0.89 22.17 -13.03
CA SER A 226 1.03 23.39 -13.84
C SER A 226 -0.27 24.19 -13.73
N ALA A 227 -0.29 25.25 -12.92
CA ALA A 227 -1.50 25.99 -12.60
C ALA A 227 -2.26 26.53 -13.84
N LYS A 228 -1.56 26.83 -14.94
CA LYS A 228 -2.20 27.27 -16.20
C LYS A 228 -2.69 26.11 -17.05
N ALA A 229 -1.83 25.15 -17.40
CA ALA A 229 -2.19 24.08 -18.32
C ALA A 229 -3.25 23.11 -17.75
N ALA A 230 -3.33 22.95 -16.43
CA ALA A 230 -4.39 22.17 -15.77
C ALA A 230 -5.75 22.90 -15.79
N ARG A 231 -5.77 24.22 -15.55
CA ARG A 231 -7.00 25.04 -15.65
C ARG A 231 -7.56 25.10 -17.08
N GLU A 232 -6.68 25.02 -18.07
CA GLU A 232 -7.04 24.97 -19.50
C GLU A 232 -7.41 23.55 -19.99
N GLY A 233 -7.48 22.54 -19.11
CA GLY A 233 -7.82 21.16 -19.47
C GLY A 233 -6.77 20.44 -20.34
N ARG A 234 -5.61 21.04 -20.59
CA ARG A 234 -4.59 20.52 -21.52
C ARG A 234 -3.67 19.46 -20.92
N VAL A 235 -3.68 19.30 -19.59
CA VAL A 235 -2.99 18.23 -18.86
C VAL A 235 -3.81 17.81 -17.65
N HIS A 236 -3.88 16.50 -17.40
CA HIS A 236 -4.52 15.93 -16.21
C HIS A 236 -3.48 15.86 -15.07
N VAL A 237 -3.88 16.23 -13.86
CA VAL A 237 -2.99 16.17 -12.69
C VAL A 237 -3.12 14.80 -12.04
N GLY A 238 -2.02 14.04 -12.01
CA GLY A 238 -1.94 12.81 -11.22
C GLY A 238 -2.00 13.13 -9.74
N LYS A 239 -3.12 12.81 -9.08
CA LYS A 239 -3.28 12.92 -7.62
C LYS A 239 -2.66 11.71 -6.91
N GLU A 240 -2.65 10.56 -7.58
CA GLU A 240 -2.27 9.27 -7.03
C GLU A 240 -1.46 8.49 -8.09
N PHE A 241 -0.80 7.42 -7.68
CA PHE A 241 -0.09 6.51 -8.59
C PHE A 241 -0.80 5.16 -8.58
N SER A 242 -1.34 4.74 -9.73
CA SER A 242 -1.87 3.40 -9.90
C SER A 242 -0.71 2.45 -10.14
N VAL A 243 -0.68 1.35 -9.39
CA VAL A 243 0.42 0.39 -9.36
C VAL A 243 -0.15 -0.99 -9.49
N ALA A 244 0.28 -1.72 -10.52
CA ALA A 244 -0.07 -3.14 -10.67
C ALA A 244 1.18 -3.99 -10.42
N ALA A 245 1.03 -5.02 -9.59
CA ALA A 245 2.13 -5.84 -9.08
C ALA A 245 1.82 -7.33 -9.15
N ILE A 246 2.86 -8.11 -9.43
CA ILE A 246 2.78 -9.57 -9.42
C ILE A 246 3.43 -10.06 -8.12
N SER A 247 2.72 -10.86 -7.32
CA SER A 247 3.21 -11.49 -6.10
C SER A 247 3.32 -13.01 -6.27
N ARG A 248 4.28 -13.64 -5.58
CA ARG A 248 4.47 -15.10 -5.57
C ARG A 248 3.62 -15.73 -4.46
N HIS A 249 2.81 -16.73 -4.78
CA HIS A 249 2.06 -17.48 -3.77
C HIS A 249 2.94 -18.62 -3.20
N SER A 250 3.92 -18.27 -2.35
CA SER A 250 4.86 -19.20 -1.71
C SER A 250 5.29 -18.65 -0.33
N ALA A 251 5.90 -19.51 0.50
CA ALA A 251 6.45 -19.13 1.81
C ALA A 251 7.62 -18.12 1.73
N ARG A 252 8.14 -17.84 0.52
CA ARG A 252 9.30 -16.98 0.26
C ARG A 252 9.03 -16.09 -0.95
N ASP A 253 9.65 -14.91 -0.96
CA ASP A 253 9.65 -13.98 -2.11
C ASP A 253 8.24 -13.55 -2.57
N TYR A 254 7.25 -13.61 -1.68
CA TYR A 254 5.84 -13.26 -1.90
C TYR A 254 5.55 -11.74 -1.90
N GLY A 255 6.56 -10.90 -1.67
CA GLY A 255 6.41 -9.44 -1.73
C GLY A 255 6.01 -8.96 -3.13
N ALA A 256 5.19 -7.91 -3.18
CA ALA A 256 4.68 -7.35 -4.44
C ALA A 256 5.81 -6.83 -5.35
N LYS A 257 5.81 -7.26 -6.62
CA LYS A 257 6.77 -6.81 -7.65
C LYS A 257 6.03 -5.93 -8.66
N PRO A 258 6.09 -4.59 -8.55
CA PRO A 258 5.28 -3.67 -9.34
C PRO A 258 5.75 -3.59 -10.79
N VAL A 259 5.04 -4.28 -11.68
CA VAL A 259 5.32 -4.31 -13.12
C VAL A 259 4.83 -3.06 -13.84
N LEU A 260 3.81 -2.39 -13.29
CA LEU A 260 3.29 -1.11 -13.77
C LEU A 260 3.34 -0.08 -12.63
N ILE A 261 3.84 1.11 -12.94
CA ILE A 261 3.74 2.32 -12.11
C ILE A 261 3.33 3.45 -13.05
N MET A 262 2.17 4.08 -12.81
CA MET A 262 1.69 5.22 -13.61
C MET A 262 0.96 6.25 -12.75
N ALA A 263 0.97 7.52 -13.17
CA ALA A 263 0.18 8.56 -12.51
C ALA A 263 -1.29 8.45 -12.93
N THR A 264 -2.22 8.53 -11.98
CA THR A 264 -3.67 8.51 -12.24
C THR A 264 -4.37 9.75 -11.70
N CYS A 265 -5.39 10.17 -12.44
CA CYS A 265 -6.32 11.24 -12.05
C CYS A 265 -7.69 10.69 -11.61
N LYS A 266 -7.83 9.37 -11.44
CA LYS A 266 -9.06 8.60 -11.13
C LYS A 266 -10.21 8.72 -12.15
N GLN A 267 -10.02 9.46 -13.25
CA GLN A 267 -10.97 9.56 -14.35
C GLN A 267 -10.97 8.34 -15.29
N ASN A 268 -9.97 7.46 -15.20
CA ASN A 268 -9.91 6.22 -15.99
C ASN A 268 -11.20 5.40 -15.85
N SER A 269 -11.60 4.73 -16.93
CA SER A 269 -12.80 3.90 -16.95
C SER A 269 -12.55 2.48 -16.43
N TRP A 270 -13.61 1.73 -16.10
CA TRP A 270 -13.48 0.33 -15.72
C TRP A 270 -13.04 -0.54 -16.92
N GLN A 271 -13.46 -0.20 -18.15
CA GLN A 271 -13.00 -0.84 -19.39
C GLN A 271 -11.48 -0.66 -19.62
N GLU A 272 -10.93 0.52 -19.30
CA GLU A 272 -9.49 0.77 -19.38
C GLU A 272 -8.71 -0.06 -18.36
N ASN A 273 -9.20 -0.18 -17.12
CA ASN A 273 -8.60 -1.04 -16.10
C ASN A 273 -8.63 -2.52 -16.52
N ALA A 274 -9.75 -3.01 -17.06
CA ALA A 274 -9.84 -4.38 -17.59
C ALA A 274 -8.80 -4.63 -18.70
N LYS A 275 -8.61 -3.68 -19.62
CA LYS A 275 -7.57 -3.75 -20.64
C LYS A 275 -6.16 -3.73 -20.04
N ILE A 276 -5.88 -2.91 -19.02
CA ILE A 276 -4.57 -2.85 -18.36
C ILE A 276 -4.20 -4.21 -17.73
N LEU A 277 -5.13 -4.83 -17.00
CA LEU A 277 -4.91 -6.16 -16.40
C LEU A 277 -4.63 -7.23 -17.46
N GLN A 278 -5.36 -7.22 -18.58
CA GLN A 278 -5.07 -8.12 -19.71
C GLN A 278 -3.73 -7.83 -20.40
N MET A 279 -3.33 -6.56 -20.55
CA MET A 279 -2.01 -6.22 -21.08
C MET A 279 -0.88 -6.78 -20.20
N ILE A 280 -1.05 -6.74 -18.87
CA ILE A 280 -0.09 -7.31 -17.91
C ILE A 280 -0.06 -8.85 -18.00
N ASN A 281 -1.23 -9.52 -18.03
CA ASN A 281 -1.30 -10.97 -18.20
C ASN A 281 -0.69 -11.43 -19.54
N ALA A 282 -0.96 -10.71 -20.64
CA ALA A 282 -0.35 -10.98 -21.93
C ALA A 282 1.17 -10.76 -21.93
N ALA A 283 1.67 -9.73 -21.23
CA ALA A 283 3.11 -9.50 -21.06
C ALA A 283 3.76 -10.60 -20.21
N TRP A 284 3.09 -11.09 -19.17
CA TRP A 284 3.54 -12.24 -18.36
C TRP A 284 3.66 -13.52 -19.19
N LYS A 285 2.72 -13.77 -20.11
CA LYS A 285 2.75 -14.92 -21.02
C LYS A 285 3.80 -14.82 -22.12
N LEU A 286 4.05 -13.61 -22.64
CA LEU A 286 5.03 -13.37 -23.71
C LEU A 286 6.46 -13.24 -23.18
N SER A 287 6.66 -12.95 -21.90
CA SER A 287 7.99 -12.82 -21.30
C SER A 287 8.65 -14.19 -21.10
N PRO A 288 9.92 -14.38 -21.52
CA PRO A 288 10.69 -15.56 -21.13
C PRO A 288 10.97 -15.63 -19.62
N TYR A 289 10.79 -14.51 -18.91
CA TYR A 289 10.88 -14.39 -17.45
C TYR A 289 9.50 -14.32 -16.78
N GLY A 290 8.45 -14.79 -17.44
CA GLY A 290 7.09 -14.85 -16.92
C GLY A 290 6.56 -16.28 -16.79
N GLU A 291 5.38 -16.57 -17.35
CA GLU A 291 4.62 -17.79 -17.06
C GLU A 291 5.41 -19.10 -17.33
N ILE A 292 6.20 -19.12 -18.40
CA ILE A 292 6.99 -20.31 -18.79
C ILE A 292 7.99 -20.68 -17.69
N LEU A 293 8.66 -19.68 -17.10
CA LEU A 293 9.71 -19.87 -16.11
C LEU A 293 9.16 -20.00 -14.68
N HIS A 294 8.23 -19.11 -14.29
CA HIS A 294 7.77 -18.98 -12.91
C HIS A 294 6.39 -19.59 -12.63
N GLY A 295 5.51 -19.69 -13.63
CA GLY A 295 4.15 -20.22 -13.48
C GLY A 295 3.01 -19.19 -13.67
N PRO A 296 1.75 -19.63 -13.66
CA PRO A 296 0.59 -18.82 -14.08
C PRO A 296 0.14 -17.78 -13.04
N ILE A 297 -0.73 -16.87 -13.47
CA ILE A 297 -1.47 -15.91 -12.63
C ILE A 297 -2.95 -16.37 -12.54
N PRO A 298 -3.31 -17.27 -11.61
CA PRO A 298 -4.69 -17.73 -11.39
C PRO A 298 -5.60 -16.72 -10.68
N ALA A 299 -5.13 -15.54 -10.27
CA ALA A 299 -5.97 -14.56 -9.56
C ALA A 299 -5.61 -13.11 -9.87
N TYR A 300 -6.63 -12.26 -10.00
CA TYR A 300 -6.52 -10.81 -10.07
C TYR A 300 -7.12 -10.20 -8.79
N ALA A 301 -6.36 -9.36 -8.10
CA ALA A 301 -6.68 -8.87 -6.76
C ALA A 301 -6.91 -7.35 -6.66
N SER A 302 -7.75 -6.95 -5.71
CA SER A 302 -8.15 -5.56 -5.46
C SER A 302 -8.68 -5.35 -4.03
N ASP A 303 -8.37 -4.17 -3.51
CA ASP A 303 -8.99 -3.42 -2.40
C ASP A 303 -10.53 -3.39 -2.35
N GLY A 304 -11.21 -3.60 -3.49
CA GLY A 304 -12.67 -3.51 -3.61
C GLY A 304 -13.22 -2.17 -4.17
N ASP A 305 -12.42 -1.36 -4.86
CA ASP A 305 -12.91 -0.18 -5.60
C ASP A 305 -14.02 -0.54 -6.62
N PRO A 306 -15.11 0.24 -6.74
CA PRO A 306 -16.21 -0.07 -7.66
C PRO A 306 -15.83 -0.18 -9.15
N LYS A 307 -14.83 0.56 -9.64
CA LYS A 307 -14.37 0.48 -11.03
C LYS A 307 -13.50 -0.75 -11.24
N ARG A 308 -12.62 -1.09 -10.29
CA ARG A 308 -11.89 -2.36 -10.26
C ARG A 308 -12.85 -3.55 -10.18
N LYS A 309 -13.85 -3.53 -9.31
CA LYS A 309 -14.92 -4.54 -9.23
C LYS A 309 -15.57 -4.78 -10.59
N ALA A 310 -16.05 -3.74 -11.27
CA ALA A 310 -16.65 -3.86 -12.59
C ALA A 310 -15.69 -4.48 -13.63
N ALA A 311 -14.41 -4.07 -13.62
CA ALA A 311 -13.37 -4.65 -14.48
C ALA A 311 -13.11 -6.13 -14.18
N LEU A 312 -13.00 -6.51 -12.90
CA LEU A 312 -12.78 -7.89 -12.46
C LEU A 312 -13.99 -8.77 -12.77
N TYR A 313 -15.22 -8.29 -12.60
CA TYR A 313 -16.43 -9.03 -12.98
C TYR A 313 -16.53 -9.27 -14.49
N LEU A 314 -16.08 -8.31 -15.33
CA LEU A 314 -15.94 -8.58 -16.77
C LEU A 314 -14.91 -9.69 -17.03
N LEU A 315 -13.71 -9.58 -16.45
CA LEU A 315 -12.60 -10.47 -16.76
C LEU A 315 -12.75 -11.88 -16.19
N CYS A 316 -13.25 -12.02 -14.96
CA CYS A 316 -13.19 -13.25 -14.17
C CYS A 316 -14.56 -13.95 -13.99
N MET A 317 -15.61 -13.50 -14.69
CA MET A 317 -16.89 -14.21 -14.82
C MET A 317 -17.26 -14.46 -16.30
N HIS A 318 -16.25 -14.58 -17.17
CA HIS A 318 -16.42 -14.72 -18.62
C HIS A 318 -16.72 -16.17 -19.05
N ARG A 319 -15.92 -17.12 -18.55
CA ARG A 319 -15.87 -18.51 -19.02
C ARG A 319 -16.19 -19.48 -17.90
N GLU A 320 -17.19 -20.33 -18.12
CA GLU A 320 -17.47 -21.49 -17.26
C GLU A 320 -16.45 -22.63 -17.49
N VAL A 321 -15.98 -23.26 -16.41
CA VAL A 321 -15.08 -24.43 -16.44
C VAL A 321 -15.84 -25.68 -16.89
N LYS A 322 -15.31 -26.41 -17.88
CA LYS A 322 -15.99 -27.52 -18.58
C LYS A 322 -15.31 -28.88 -18.36
N PRO A 323 -15.97 -30.02 -18.65
CA PRO A 323 -15.42 -31.36 -18.42
C PRO A 323 -14.06 -31.69 -19.05
N GLY A 324 -13.60 -30.94 -20.05
CA GLY A 324 -12.27 -31.08 -20.65
C GLY A 324 -11.16 -30.28 -19.97
N ASP A 325 -11.50 -29.43 -19.00
CA ASP A 325 -10.57 -28.51 -18.35
C ASP A 325 -9.91 -29.13 -17.11
N ALA A 326 -8.61 -28.94 -16.94
CA ALA A 326 -7.82 -29.61 -15.89
C ALA A 326 -8.30 -29.33 -14.45
N LEU A 327 -8.99 -28.21 -14.21
CA LEU A 327 -9.59 -27.88 -12.92
C LEU A 327 -10.90 -28.65 -12.64
N TYR A 328 -11.64 -29.04 -13.68
CA TYR A 328 -13.00 -29.58 -13.55
C TYR A 328 -13.10 -30.79 -12.62
N PRO A 329 -12.19 -31.79 -12.65
CA PRO A 329 -12.20 -32.93 -11.72
C PRO A 329 -12.05 -32.55 -10.24
N HIS A 330 -11.60 -31.33 -9.92
CA HIS A 330 -11.42 -30.84 -8.55
C HIS A 330 -12.57 -29.97 -8.04
N ILE A 331 -13.40 -29.40 -8.93
CA ILE A 331 -14.43 -28.41 -8.56
C ILE A 331 -15.85 -28.71 -9.04
N ALA A 332 -16.04 -29.58 -10.03
CA ALA A 332 -17.37 -29.83 -10.62
C ALA A 332 -18.37 -30.52 -9.66
N GLY A 333 -17.88 -31.20 -8.62
CA GLY A 333 -18.73 -31.81 -7.59
C GLY A 333 -19.18 -30.86 -6.49
N LEU A 334 -18.77 -29.60 -6.52
CA LEU A 334 -18.98 -28.63 -5.43
C LEU A 334 -20.32 -27.89 -5.65
N HIS A 335 -21.42 -28.51 -5.23
CA HIS A 335 -22.78 -28.01 -5.52
C HIS A 335 -22.97 -26.59 -4.96
N GLY A 336 -23.41 -25.66 -5.81
CA GLY A 336 -23.55 -24.24 -5.47
C GLY A 336 -22.30 -23.37 -5.68
N LEU A 337 -21.12 -23.95 -5.96
CA LEU A 337 -19.93 -23.15 -6.29
C LEU A 337 -20.06 -22.55 -7.71
N ASN A 338 -19.92 -21.23 -7.83
CA ASN A 338 -19.95 -20.57 -9.14
C ASN A 338 -18.69 -20.93 -9.97
N LEU A 339 -18.87 -21.66 -11.07
CA LEU A 339 -17.78 -22.16 -11.93
C LEU A 339 -17.31 -21.19 -13.04
N PHE A 340 -17.69 -19.91 -13.00
CA PHE A 340 -17.23 -18.91 -13.98
C PHE A 340 -15.86 -18.35 -13.60
N THR A 341 -15.03 -18.08 -14.60
CA THR A 341 -13.62 -17.67 -14.48
C THR A 341 -13.22 -16.76 -15.66
N SER A 342 -11.97 -16.32 -15.74
CA SER A 342 -11.41 -15.78 -16.99
C SER A 342 -11.17 -16.89 -18.03
N GLU A 343 -10.83 -16.51 -19.26
CA GLU A 343 -10.43 -17.48 -20.30
C GLU A 343 -9.23 -18.35 -19.88
N ASP A 344 -8.39 -17.81 -18.97
CA ASP A 344 -7.22 -18.44 -18.38
C ASP A 344 -7.51 -19.12 -17.03
N PHE A 345 -8.79 -19.34 -16.71
CA PHE A 345 -9.27 -19.85 -15.43
C PHE A 345 -8.94 -18.98 -14.19
N ALA A 346 -8.60 -17.70 -14.39
CA ALA A 346 -8.30 -16.82 -13.26
C ALA A 346 -9.58 -16.40 -12.52
N THR A 347 -9.50 -16.30 -11.20
CA THR A 347 -10.54 -15.75 -10.32
C THR A 347 -10.30 -14.26 -10.01
N MET A 348 -11.35 -13.58 -9.54
CA MET A 348 -11.19 -12.32 -8.81
C MET A 348 -10.95 -12.62 -7.33
N GLU A 349 -10.18 -11.78 -6.66
CA GLU A 349 -9.70 -12.02 -5.30
C GLU A 349 -9.71 -10.71 -4.50
N PHE A 350 -10.64 -10.57 -3.56
CA PHE A 350 -10.66 -9.42 -2.66
C PHE A 350 -9.86 -9.74 -1.40
N ASP A 351 -9.14 -8.75 -0.90
CA ASP A 351 -8.32 -8.92 0.30
C ASP A 351 -9.19 -9.21 1.54
N PRO A 352 -8.83 -10.19 2.39
CA PRO A 352 -9.62 -10.53 3.58
C PRO A 352 -9.80 -9.35 4.52
N LYS A 353 -8.73 -8.57 4.77
CA LYS A 353 -8.76 -7.42 5.68
C LYS A 353 -9.66 -6.32 5.12
N HIS A 354 -9.54 -6.02 3.82
CA HIS A 354 -10.46 -5.09 3.12
C HIS A 354 -11.89 -5.60 3.05
N SER A 355 -12.11 -6.92 3.05
CA SER A 355 -13.45 -7.51 3.14
C SER A 355 -14.03 -7.45 4.57
N TRP A 356 -13.19 -7.42 5.62
CA TRP A 356 -13.67 -7.33 7.00
C TRP A 356 -13.96 -5.88 7.45
N LYS A 357 -13.16 -4.88 7.02
CA LYS A 357 -13.35 -3.46 7.40
C LYS A 357 -14.82 -2.99 7.21
N PRO A 358 -15.53 -3.31 6.09
CA PRO A 358 -16.91 -2.91 5.87
C PRO A 358 -17.94 -3.72 6.67
N VAL A 359 -17.63 -4.94 7.13
CA VAL A 359 -18.50 -5.68 8.07
C VAL A 359 -18.65 -4.89 9.38
N ARG A 360 -17.53 -4.40 9.94
CA ARG A 360 -17.55 -3.55 11.13
C ARG A 360 -18.30 -2.25 10.86
N LYS A 361 -18.11 -1.60 9.71
CA LYS A 361 -18.90 -0.42 9.33
C LYS A 361 -20.40 -0.71 9.26
N THR A 362 -20.79 -1.85 8.69
CA THR A 362 -22.21 -2.27 8.60
C THR A 362 -22.82 -2.43 10.00
N PHE A 363 -22.10 -3.03 10.96
CA PHE A 363 -22.53 -3.07 12.37
C PHE A 363 -22.61 -1.67 13.03
N CYS A 364 -21.73 -0.73 12.64
CA CYS A 364 -21.72 0.65 13.14
C CYS A 364 -22.78 1.57 12.52
N SER A 365 -23.44 1.15 11.42
CA SER A 365 -24.58 1.85 10.81
C SER A 365 -25.80 1.92 11.74
N LYS A 366 -26.83 2.69 11.38
CA LYS A 366 -28.08 2.74 12.15
C LYS A 366 -28.87 1.44 11.99
N GLU A 367 -28.83 0.89 10.79
CA GLU A 367 -29.62 -0.24 10.30
C GLU A 367 -29.06 -1.58 10.79
N GLY A 368 -27.73 -1.72 10.85
CA GLY A 368 -27.06 -2.93 11.33
C GLY A 368 -27.15 -4.14 10.38
N ILE A 369 -26.88 -5.33 10.90
CA ILE A 369 -26.96 -6.60 10.17
C ILE A 369 -28.23 -7.35 10.59
N LEU A 370 -29.18 -7.55 9.66
CA LEU A 370 -30.41 -8.31 9.94
C LEU A 370 -30.13 -9.81 10.01
N ALA A 371 -30.23 -10.39 11.21
CA ALA A 371 -30.11 -11.82 11.43
C ALA A 371 -31.30 -12.32 12.27
N ASN A 372 -31.94 -13.40 11.81
CA ASN A 372 -33.11 -14.00 12.49
C ASN A 372 -34.26 -13.02 12.80
N GLY A 373 -34.46 -12.01 11.96
CA GLY A 373 -35.48 -10.96 12.15
C GLY A 373 -35.08 -9.87 13.16
N ILE A 374 -33.87 -9.93 13.73
CA ILE A 374 -33.31 -8.92 14.64
C ILE A 374 -32.22 -8.14 13.89
N SER A 375 -32.34 -6.82 13.80
CA SER A 375 -31.33 -5.97 13.17
C SER A 375 -30.23 -5.63 14.18
N VAL A 376 -29.12 -6.36 14.12
CA VAL A 376 -28.00 -6.23 15.05
C VAL A 376 -27.15 -5.01 14.65
N ASN A 377 -27.34 -3.89 15.35
CA ASN A 377 -26.56 -2.67 15.19
C ASN A 377 -25.71 -2.38 16.44
N LYS A 378 -24.92 -1.30 16.41
CA LYS A 378 -24.01 -0.92 17.51
C LYS A 378 -24.68 -0.72 18.87
N ASN A 379 -25.98 -0.37 18.93
CA ASN A 379 -26.67 -0.17 20.21
C ASN A 379 -26.94 -1.51 20.89
N ILE A 380 -27.40 -2.51 20.12
CA ILE A 380 -27.55 -3.90 20.60
C ILE A 380 -26.18 -4.48 20.95
N LEU A 381 -25.18 -4.33 20.06
CA LEU A 381 -23.83 -4.84 20.34
C LEU A 381 -23.23 -4.26 21.62
N ALA A 382 -23.42 -2.97 21.93
CA ALA A 382 -22.93 -2.39 23.17
C ALA A 382 -23.51 -3.10 24.41
N GLN A 383 -24.84 -3.22 24.47
CA GLN A 383 -25.56 -3.83 25.60
C GLN A 383 -25.23 -5.32 25.81
N TRP A 384 -24.90 -6.04 24.73
CA TRP A 384 -24.55 -7.46 24.80
C TRP A 384 -23.07 -7.69 25.11
N LEU A 385 -22.16 -6.86 24.58
CA LEU A 385 -20.73 -6.92 24.90
C LEU A 385 -20.45 -6.59 26.38
N GLU A 386 -21.27 -5.75 27.01
CA GLU A 386 -21.20 -5.48 28.46
C GLU A 386 -21.47 -6.73 29.33
N ARG A 387 -22.11 -7.79 28.78
CA ARG A 387 -22.36 -9.06 29.48
C ARG A 387 -21.17 -10.01 29.48
N LEU A 388 -20.13 -9.76 28.68
CA LEU A 388 -18.93 -10.62 28.61
C LEU A 388 -18.04 -10.42 29.84
N SER A 389 -18.08 -11.40 30.76
CA SER A 389 -17.20 -11.45 31.93
C SER A 389 -15.74 -11.76 31.55
N GLY A 390 -14.79 -11.38 32.41
CA GLY A 390 -13.36 -11.63 32.21
C GLY A 390 -12.63 -10.73 31.20
N HIS A 391 -13.36 -9.92 30.43
CA HIS A 391 -12.76 -9.02 29.43
C HIS A 391 -12.29 -7.67 30.02
N ASP A 392 -11.02 -7.34 29.79
CA ASP A 392 -10.45 -6.02 30.15
C ASP A 392 -10.78 -4.96 29.07
N TRP A 393 -11.63 -4.01 29.44
CA TRP A 393 -12.05 -2.89 28.60
C TRP A 393 -11.15 -1.65 28.74
N SER A 394 -10.17 -1.64 29.65
CA SER A 394 -9.33 -0.46 29.94
C SER A 394 -8.48 -0.01 28.73
N GLY A 395 -7.93 -0.97 27.97
CA GLY A 395 -7.07 -0.69 26.81
C GLY A 395 -7.80 -0.35 25.51
N GLN A 396 -9.09 -0.67 25.40
CA GLN A 396 -10.01 -0.23 24.34
C GLN A 396 -11.46 -0.52 24.78
N SER A 397 -12.20 0.54 25.12
CA SER A 397 -13.59 0.44 25.56
C SER A 397 -14.55 0.02 24.43
N ILE A 398 -15.71 -0.52 24.80
CA ILE A 398 -16.81 -0.87 23.89
C ILE A 398 -17.17 0.32 22.99
N HIS A 399 -17.28 1.53 23.57
CA HIS A 399 -17.52 2.76 22.80
C HIS A 399 -16.45 3.04 21.74
N ALA A 400 -15.17 2.85 22.06
CA ALA A 400 -14.06 3.04 21.11
C ALA A 400 -13.91 1.90 20.09
N LEU A 401 -14.56 0.76 20.33
CA LEU A 401 -14.65 -0.36 19.40
C LEU A 401 -15.78 -0.16 18.38
N LEU A 402 -16.93 0.33 18.85
CA LEU A 402 -18.16 0.54 18.05
C LEU A 402 -18.30 1.96 17.46
N ASN A 403 -17.49 2.93 17.89
CA ASN A 403 -17.37 4.25 17.26
C ASN A 403 -15.89 4.52 16.93
N PRO A 404 -15.34 3.92 15.85
CA PRO A 404 -13.97 4.18 15.40
C PRO A 404 -13.68 5.67 15.16
N LYS A 405 -12.48 6.12 15.57
CA LYS A 405 -11.84 7.31 14.96
C LYS A 405 -11.21 7.02 13.59
N ASP A 406 -10.88 5.76 13.36
CA ASP A 406 -10.37 5.22 12.11
C ASP A 406 -11.14 3.92 11.81
N ALA A 407 -11.92 3.94 10.73
CA ALA A 407 -12.74 2.81 10.29
C ALA A 407 -11.94 1.76 9.49
N GLN A 408 -10.71 2.08 9.07
CA GLN A 408 -9.83 1.16 8.32
C GLN A 408 -8.99 0.26 9.25
N HIS A 409 -8.98 0.53 10.57
CA HIS A 409 -8.16 -0.16 11.58
C HIS A 409 -8.52 -1.65 11.79
N VAL A 410 -7.88 -2.52 11.00
CA VAL A 410 -8.08 -3.99 10.95
C VAL A 410 -8.09 -4.68 12.33
N PRO A 411 -7.17 -4.41 13.27
CA PRO A 411 -7.17 -5.10 14.56
C PRO A 411 -8.42 -4.88 15.42
N SER A 412 -9.11 -3.73 15.25
CA SER A 412 -10.37 -3.47 15.94
C SER A 412 -11.56 -4.11 15.23
N THR A 413 -11.48 -4.33 13.92
CA THR A 413 -12.43 -5.17 13.19
C THR A 413 -12.36 -6.61 13.66
N VAL A 414 -11.15 -7.21 13.69
CA VAL A 414 -10.97 -8.58 14.18
C VAL A 414 -11.41 -8.70 15.65
N LYS A 415 -10.98 -7.78 16.55
CA LYS A 415 -11.41 -7.79 17.96
C LYS A 415 -12.94 -7.75 18.09
N LEU A 416 -13.64 -6.92 17.32
CA LEU A 416 -15.10 -6.83 17.39
C LEU A 416 -15.79 -8.13 16.95
N LEU A 417 -15.33 -8.72 15.85
CA LEU A 417 -15.93 -9.93 15.30
C LEU A 417 -15.70 -11.16 16.21
N THR A 418 -14.49 -11.35 16.74
CA THR A 418 -14.22 -12.41 17.74
C THR A 418 -15.07 -12.23 19.00
N LEU A 419 -15.24 -10.99 19.48
CA LEU A 419 -16.11 -10.71 20.62
C LEU A 419 -17.59 -11.00 20.32
N ILE A 420 -18.04 -10.91 19.07
CA ILE A 420 -19.39 -11.35 18.65
C ILE A 420 -19.47 -12.89 18.62
N GLY A 421 -18.39 -13.57 18.25
CA GLY A 421 -18.21 -15.01 18.44
C GLY A 421 -18.38 -15.43 19.90
N ASP A 422 -17.76 -14.72 20.84
CA ASP A 422 -17.83 -15.01 22.29
C ASP A 422 -19.25 -14.89 22.88
N LEU A 423 -20.12 -14.03 22.32
CA LEU A 423 -21.49 -13.83 22.82
C LEU A 423 -22.34 -15.12 22.80
N ARG A 424 -22.02 -16.10 21.93
CA ARG A 424 -22.71 -17.39 21.89
C ARG A 424 -22.50 -18.25 23.14
N PHE A 425 -21.46 -17.96 23.93
CA PHE A 425 -21.10 -18.69 25.15
C PHE A 425 -21.67 -18.07 26.44
N LEU A 426 -22.43 -16.96 26.35
CA LEU A 426 -23.20 -16.45 27.47
C LEU A 426 -24.24 -17.49 27.93
N ASP A 427 -24.39 -17.66 29.24
CA ASP A 427 -25.50 -18.45 29.77
C ASP A 427 -26.83 -17.75 29.47
N ALA A 428 -27.75 -18.51 28.87
CA ALA A 428 -29.07 -18.04 28.44
C ALA A 428 -30.20 -18.54 29.37
N SER A 429 -29.86 -19.19 30.49
CA SER A 429 -30.79 -19.72 31.49
C SER A 429 -31.83 -18.69 31.97
N ASP A 430 -31.37 -17.47 32.30
CA ASP A 430 -32.19 -16.38 32.86
C ASP A 430 -32.74 -15.40 31.79
N PHE A 431 -32.53 -15.65 30.49
CA PHE A 431 -32.91 -14.69 29.44
C PHE A 431 -34.43 -14.62 29.21
N THR A 432 -34.97 -13.39 29.13
CA THR A 432 -36.36 -13.18 28.68
C THR A 432 -36.56 -13.65 27.23
N PRO A 433 -37.79 -13.94 26.76
CA PRO A 433 -38.03 -14.39 25.39
C PRO A 433 -37.52 -13.43 24.29
N ALA A 434 -37.47 -12.12 24.57
CA ALA A 434 -36.93 -11.12 23.66
C ALA A 434 -35.39 -11.15 23.62
N GLU A 435 -34.74 -11.32 24.77
CA GLU A 435 -33.29 -11.51 24.87
C GLU A 435 -32.86 -12.84 24.24
N ALA A 436 -33.59 -13.93 24.47
CA ALA A 436 -33.32 -15.23 23.87
C ALA A 436 -33.39 -15.19 22.32
N ASN A 437 -34.33 -14.43 21.74
CA ASN A 437 -34.39 -14.21 20.29
C ASN A 437 -33.25 -13.34 19.77
N THR A 438 -32.80 -12.34 20.55
CA THR A 438 -31.62 -11.52 20.23
C THR A 438 -30.33 -12.33 20.33
N HIS A 439 -30.20 -13.17 21.36
CA HIS A 439 -29.08 -14.09 21.55
C HIS A 439 -28.99 -15.08 20.40
N ARG A 440 -30.11 -15.68 19.96
CA ARG A 440 -30.15 -16.54 18.76
C ARG A 440 -29.59 -15.84 17.52
N ALA A 441 -29.92 -14.57 17.29
CA ALA A 441 -29.37 -13.78 16.19
C ALA A 441 -27.84 -13.58 16.34
N LEU A 442 -27.38 -13.26 17.55
CA LEU A 442 -25.96 -13.09 17.87
C LEU A 442 -25.17 -14.39 17.73
N CYS A 443 -25.71 -15.53 18.15
CA CYS A 443 -25.09 -16.86 17.98
C CYS A 443 -24.89 -17.20 16.50
N ILE A 444 -25.88 -16.92 15.65
CA ILE A 444 -25.77 -17.16 14.21
C ILE A 444 -24.68 -16.27 13.59
N LEU A 445 -24.62 -14.99 13.96
CA LEU A 445 -23.59 -14.08 13.47
C LEU A 445 -22.19 -14.44 13.99
N GLY A 446 -22.07 -14.81 15.27
CA GLY A 446 -20.80 -15.23 15.89
C GLY A 446 -20.22 -16.48 15.23
N GLU A 447 -21.04 -17.52 15.03
CA GLU A 447 -20.59 -18.74 14.33
C GLU A 447 -20.19 -18.46 12.88
N MET A 448 -20.94 -17.60 12.18
CA MET A 448 -20.64 -17.21 10.81
C MET A 448 -19.33 -16.41 10.72
N PHE A 449 -19.12 -15.42 11.59
CA PHE A 449 -17.91 -14.57 11.52
C PHE A 449 -16.66 -15.25 12.06
N ASP A 450 -16.76 -16.19 13.00
CA ASP A 450 -15.61 -17.02 13.37
C ASP A 450 -15.23 -17.98 12.24
N ALA A 451 -16.20 -18.60 11.56
CA ALA A 451 -15.94 -19.43 10.38
C ALA A 451 -15.31 -18.63 9.21
N LEU A 452 -15.52 -17.31 9.15
CA LEU A 452 -14.82 -16.40 8.24
C LEU A 452 -13.40 -16.07 8.71
N LEU A 453 -13.17 -15.86 10.01
CA LEU A 453 -11.91 -15.33 10.55
C LEU A 453 -10.88 -16.39 10.91
N ASP A 454 -11.29 -17.49 11.55
CA ASP A 454 -10.42 -18.57 12.04
C ASP A 454 -9.40 -19.04 10.96
N PRO A 455 -9.78 -19.25 9.68
CA PRO A 455 -8.85 -19.58 8.58
C PRO A 455 -7.70 -18.59 8.32
N PHE A 456 -7.83 -17.32 8.73
CA PHE A 456 -6.82 -16.29 8.50
C PHE A 456 -6.08 -15.87 9.78
N ILE A 457 -6.65 -16.14 10.95
CA ILE A 457 -6.10 -15.70 12.24
C ILE A 457 -5.48 -16.82 13.08
N ASN A 458 -5.85 -18.08 12.84
CA ASN A 458 -5.41 -19.24 13.61
C ASN A 458 -4.28 -20.01 12.90
N PRO A 459 -3.01 -19.85 13.32
CA PRO A 459 -1.87 -20.45 12.63
C PRO A 459 -1.79 -21.98 12.72
N ASN A 460 -2.65 -22.64 13.50
CA ASN A 460 -2.56 -24.08 13.77
C ASN A 460 -3.45 -24.92 12.86
N LEU A 461 -4.32 -24.30 12.06
CA LEU A 461 -5.21 -25.01 11.14
C LEU A 461 -4.43 -25.63 9.98
N SER A 462 -4.91 -26.78 9.52
CA SER A 462 -4.57 -27.32 8.20
C SER A 462 -5.47 -26.72 7.12
N LEU A 463 -5.00 -26.73 5.87
CA LEU A 463 -5.74 -26.21 4.71
C LEU A 463 -7.14 -26.85 4.55
N SER A 464 -7.28 -28.11 4.97
CA SER A 464 -8.58 -28.80 5.03
C SER A 464 -9.55 -28.13 6.02
N GLN A 465 -9.07 -27.78 7.22
CA GLN A 465 -9.88 -27.12 8.25
C GLN A 465 -10.19 -25.66 7.88
N GLU A 466 -9.21 -24.96 7.29
CA GLU A 466 -9.40 -23.62 6.73
C GLU A 466 -10.56 -23.60 5.70
N ILE A 467 -10.60 -24.58 4.78
CA ILE A 467 -11.65 -24.68 3.77
C ILE A 467 -13.00 -25.12 4.35
N ILE A 468 -13.04 -26.05 5.32
CA ILE A 468 -14.30 -26.43 6.00
C ILE A 468 -14.97 -25.19 6.61
N GLN A 469 -14.21 -24.37 7.32
CA GLN A 469 -14.70 -23.13 7.92
C GLN A 469 -15.15 -22.10 6.86
N LEU A 470 -14.37 -21.87 5.79
CA LEU A 470 -14.77 -20.95 4.72
C LEU A 470 -16.02 -21.41 3.96
N VAL A 471 -16.18 -22.71 3.70
CA VAL A 471 -17.39 -23.26 3.04
C VAL A 471 -18.60 -23.17 3.96
N LYS A 472 -18.42 -23.43 5.27
CA LYS A 472 -19.45 -23.23 6.30
C LYS A 472 -19.89 -21.76 6.34
N PHE A 473 -18.96 -20.80 6.37
CA PHE A 473 -19.26 -19.37 6.26
C PHE A 473 -20.04 -19.02 4.98
N ALA A 474 -19.63 -19.55 3.82
CA ALA A 474 -20.30 -19.27 2.55
C ALA A 474 -21.77 -19.72 2.56
N HIS A 475 -22.07 -20.89 3.14
CA HIS A 475 -23.43 -21.41 3.24
C HIS A 475 -24.27 -20.70 4.32
N LEU A 476 -23.70 -20.40 5.49
CA LEU A 476 -24.38 -19.60 6.52
C LEU A 476 -24.78 -18.21 5.99
N SER A 477 -23.84 -17.50 5.36
CA SER A 477 -24.10 -16.19 4.76
C SER A 477 -25.05 -16.26 3.55
N CYS A 478 -24.99 -17.33 2.74
CA CYS A 478 -25.95 -17.58 1.66
C CYS A 478 -27.38 -17.75 2.19
N ALA A 479 -27.58 -18.53 3.26
CA ALA A 479 -28.92 -18.72 3.85
C ALA A 479 -29.50 -17.42 4.43
N LEU A 480 -28.66 -16.59 5.05
CA LEU A 480 -29.06 -15.28 5.56
C LEU A 480 -29.37 -14.29 4.43
N TYR A 481 -28.53 -14.21 3.40
CA TYR A 481 -28.75 -13.33 2.24
C TYR A 481 -29.95 -13.76 1.40
N PHE A 482 -30.20 -15.07 1.25
CA PHE A 482 -31.40 -15.59 0.59
C PHE A 482 -32.68 -15.18 1.34
N LYS A 483 -32.68 -15.23 2.68
CA LYS A 483 -33.86 -14.92 3.50
C LYS A 483 -34.12 -13.42 3.69
N HIS A 484 -33.07 -12.59 3.76
CA HIS A 484 -33.15 -11.19 4.18
C HIS A 484 -32.61 -10.18 3.15
N GLY A 485 -31.96 -10.63 2.07
CA GLY A 485 -31.39 -9.78 1.03
C GLY A 485 -30.41 -8.73 1.56
N SER A 486 -30.50 -7.52 1.00
CA SER A 486 -29.66 -6.36 1.35
C SER A 486 -29.82 -5.88 2.80
N ALA A 487 -30.89 -6.28 3.50
CA ALA A 487 -31.09 -5.96 4.91
C ALA A 487 -30.15 -6.76 5.83
N PHE A 488 -29.79 -8.00 5.47
CA PHE A 488 -28.74 -8.75 6.16
C PHE A 488 -27.38 -8.06 5.96
N MET A 489 -26.95 -7.87 4.71
CA MET A 489 -25.63 -7.32 4.39
C MET A 489 -25.67 -6.58 3.04
N PRO A 490 -24.89 -5.50 2.85
CA PRO A 490 -24.81 -4.82 1.56
C PRO A 490 -24.51 -5.79 0.40
N PRO A 491 -25.15 -5.63 -0.78
CA PRO A 491 -24.96 -6.54 -1.92
C PRO A 491 -23.49 -6.68 -2.36
N GLN A 492 -22.73 -5.58 -2.36
CA GLN A 492 -21.33 -5.61 -2.77
C GLN A 492 -20.47 -6.39 -1.78
N LEU A 493 -20.52 -6.04 -0.50
CA LEU A 493 -19.83 -6.75 0.59
C LEU A 493 -20.15 -8.25 0.63
N TYR A 494 -21.41 -8.64 0.40
CA TYR A 494 -21.78 -10.06 0.29
C TYR A 494 -21.10 -10.73 -0.91
N GLY A 495 -21.09 -10.08 -2.08
CA GLY A 495 -20.39 -10.55 -3.26
C GLY A 495 -18.88 -10.72 -3.06
N ASP A 496 -18.24 -9.75 -2.40
CA ASP A 496 -16.80 -9.75 -2.12
C ASP A 496 -16.39 -10.92 -1.21
N LEU A 497 -17.17 -11.16 -0.16
CA LEU A 497 -16.95 -12.26 0.78
C LEU A 497 -17.18 -13.64 0.15
N GLN A 498 -18.12 -13.77 -0.79
CA GLN A 498 -18.30 -15.02 -1.56
C GLN A 498 -17.18 -15.21 -2.61
N CYS A 499 -16.66 -14.12 -3.19
CA CYS A 499 -15.48 -14.18 -4.05
C CYS A 499 -14.23 -14.64 -3.30
N LEU A 500 -14.04 -14.23 -2.04
CA LEU A 500 -12.93 -14.67 -1.20
C LEU A 500 -12.93 -16.20 -1.01
N VAL A 501 -14.07 -16.79 -0.62
CA VAL A 501 -14.20 -18.25 -0.47
C VAL A 501 -13.98 -18.97 -1.80
N LYS A 502 -14.56 -18.45 -2.88
CA LYS A 502 -14.35 -19.00 -4.23
C LYS A 502 -12.86 -18.98 -4.63
N SER A 503 -12.16 -17.86 -4.45
CA SER A 503 -10.75 -17.77 -4.83
C SER A 503 -9.87 -18.68 -3.98
N ALA A 504 -10.18 -18.87 -2.69
CA ALA A 504 -9.50 -19.85 -1.84
C ALA A 504 -9.61 -21.28 -2.41
N ILE A 505 -10.82 -21.73 -2.73
CA ILE A 505 -11.07 -23.06 -3.33
C ILE A 505 -10.34 -23.20 -4.68
N PHE A 506 -10.46 -22.20 -5.56
CA PHE A 506 -9.79 -22.21 -6.86
C PHE A 506 -8.26 -22.18 -6.75
N LYS A 507 -7.66 -21.49 -5.75
CA LYS A 507 -6.20 -21.48 -5.52
C LYS A 507 -5.67 -22.88 -5.19
N ILE A 508 -6.45 -23.70 -4.47
CA ILE A 508 -6.10 -25.10 -4.17
C ILE A 508 -6.25 -25.97 -5.41
N ALA A 509 -7.33 -25.82 -6.18
CA ALA A 509 -7.51 -26.55 -7.44
C ALA A 509 -6.39 -26.24 -8.45
N HIS A 510 -6.03 -24.96 -8.62
CA HIS A 510 -4.89 -24.52 -9.42
C HIS A 510 -3.56 -25.09 -8.90
N SER A 511 -3.37 -25.13 -7.58
CA SER A 511 -2.17 -25.72 -6.98
C SER A 511 -2.06 -27.22 -7.25
N LYS A 512 -3.17 -27.96 -7.15
CA LYS A 512 -3.23 -29.39 -7.50
C LYS A 512 -2.90 -29.66 -8.97
N VAL A 513 -3.42 -28.83 -9.88
CA VAL A 513 -3.14 -28.96 -11.33
C VAL A 513 -1.68 -28.62 -11.65
N LEU A 514 -1.09 -27.63 -10.99
CA LEU A 514 0.30 -27.22 -11.24
C LEU A 514 1.33 -28.17 -10.60
N ASN A 515 1.19 -28.45 -9.31
CA ASN A 515 2.03 -29.35 -8.52
C ASN A 515 1.38 -29.59 -7.13
N PRO A 516 0.81 -30.78 -6.84
CA PRO A 516 0.17 -31.07 -5.56
C PRO A 516 1.05 -30.92 -4.30
N SER A 517 2.38 -30.86 -4.44
CA SER A 517 3.30 -30.62 -3.32
C SER A 517 3.49 -29.13 -2.97
N LEU A 518 2.87 -28.20 -3.72
CA LEU A 518 2.85 -26.78 -3.37
C LEU A 518 2.03 -26.53 -2.11
N LYS A 519 2.40 -25.49 -1.36
CA LYS A 519 1.62 -24.98 -0.23
C LYS A 519 0.73 -23.81 -0.64
N VAL A 520 -0.50 -23.80 -0.13
CA VAL A 520 -1.45 -22.70 -0.28
C VAL A 520 -1.48 -21.91 1.03
N PHE A 521 -1.38 -20.58 0.94
CA PHE A 521 -1.36 -19.69 2.10
C PHE A 521 -2.52 -18.72 1.98
N LEU A 522 -3.61 -18.92 2.73
CA LEU A 522 -4.79 -18.05 2.62
C LEU A 522 -4.50 -16.61 3.09
N CYS A 523 -3.48 -16.42 3.95
CA CYS A 523 -2.91 -15.12 4.28
C CYS A 523 -2.13 -14.41 3.14
N LEU A 524 -2.07 -15.00 1.94
CA LEU A 524 -1.56 -14.38 0.70
C LEU A 524 -2.66 -14.24 -0.37
N LEU A 525 -3.94 -14.26 0.01
CA LEU A 525 -5.04 -13.83 -0.85
C LEU A 525 -5.20 -12.31 -0.77
N GLY A 526 -5.42 -11.66 -1.91
CA GLY A 526 -5.64 -10.22 -1.98
C GLY A 526 -4.38 -9.41 -2.28
N ASP A 527 -4.32 -8.20 -1.74
CA ASP A 527 -3.32 -7.19 -2.05
C ASP A 527 -2.63 -6.52 -0.84
N ASP A 528 -2.78 -7.04 0.38
CA ASP A 528 -1.96 -6.65 1.55
C ASP A 528 -0.44 -6.61 1.26
N VAL A 529 0.07 -7.50 0.40
CA VAL A 529 1.49 -7.49 -0.04
C VAL A 529 1.89 -6.25 -0.84
N LEU A 530 0.93 -5.55 -1.45
CA LEU A 530 1.07 -4.27 -2.13
C LEU A 530 0.89 -3.10 -1.14
N GLU A 531 -0.07 -3.17 -0.20
CA GLU A 531 -0.16 -2.21 0.92
C GLU A 531 1.15 -2.18 1.74
N ILE A 532 1.74 -3.34 2.03
CA ILE A 532 3.05 -3.47 2.70
C ILE A 532 4.17 -2.77 1.91
N LEU A 533 4.17 -2.89 0.57
CA LEU A 533 5.11 -2.17 -0.28
C LEU A 533 4.86 -0.65 -0.21
N PHE A 534 3.61 -0.20 -0.26
CA PHE A 534 3.26 1.22 -0.11
C PHE A 534 3.71 1.77 1.26
N GLY A 535 3.45 1.05 2.35
CA GLY A 535 3.94 1.39 3.70
C GLY A 535 5.47 1.54 3.74
N ARG A 536 6.21 0.58 3.18
CA ARG A 536 7.68 0.63 3.07
C ARG A 536 8.17 1.83 2.25
N THR A 537 7.54 2.16 1.12
CA THR A 537 7.93 3.34 0.31
C THR A 537 7.66 4.67 1.03
N ARG A 538 6.61 4.76 1.84
CA ARG A 538 6.34 5.92 2.73
C ARG A 538 7.41 6.00 3.83
N MET A 539 7.75 4.89 4.49
CA MET A 539 8.79 4.83 5.53
C MET A 539 10.18 5.26 5.03
N ILE A 540 10.57 4.89 3.80
CA ILE A 540 11.84 5.32 3.16
C ILE A 540 11.91 6.84 2.96
N GLY A 541 10.78 7.56 3.01
CA GLY A 541 10.74 9.02 3.02
C GLY A 541 11.01 9.67 4.37
N GLY A 542 11.00 8.92 5.48
CA GLY A 542 11.04 9.46 6.84
C GLY A 542 9.93 10.48 7.08
N HIS A 543 10.30 11.74 7.30
CA HIS A 543 9.34 12.85 7.48
C HIS A 543 8.63 13.29 6.19
N ALA A 544 9.05 12.81 5.01
CA ALA A 544 8.40 13.08 3.72
C ALA A 544 7.63 11.83 3.26
N SER A 545 6.57 11.45 3.98
CA SER A 545 5.74 10.28 3.64
C SER A 545 5.14 10.39 2.23
N ASN A 546 4.58 11.55 1.89
CA ASN A 546 4.11 11.89 0.54
C ASN A 546 5.30 12.14 -0.40
N MET A 547 5.10 11.87 -1.70
CA MET A 547 6.17 11.88 -2.70
C MET A 547 5.63 12.07 -4.12
N ALA A 548 6.44 12.64 -5.01
CA ALA A 548 6.18 12.68 -6.45
C ALA A 548 6.52 11.34 -7.14
N ILE A 549 5.99 11.08 -8.34
CA ILE A 549 6.10 9.76 -8.98
C ILE A 549 7.54 9.32 -9.31
N ASP A 550 8.43 10.26 -9.62
CA ASP A 550 9.84 9.98 -9.89
C ASP A 550 10.59 9.55 -8.63
N GLU A 551 10.20 10.11 -7.47
CA GLU A 551 10.63 9.67 -6.15
C GLU A 551 9.94 8.36 -5.73
N PHE A 552 8.65 8.18 -5.97
CA PHE A 552 7.96 6.91 -5.67
C PHE A 552 8.67 5.73 -6.32
N ARG A 553 8.94 5.80 -7.63
CA ARG A 553 9.79 4.83 -8.34
C ARG A 553 11.14 4.60 -7.65
N ARG A 554 11.81 5.66 -7.20
CA ARG A 554 13.11 5.56 -6.49
C ARG A 554 12.95 4.78 -5.19
N ARG A 555 11.94 5.09 -4.37
CA ARG A 555 11.69 4.45 -3.07
C ARG A 555 11.18 3.00 -3.23
N VAL A 556 10.42 2.70 -4.28
CA VAL A 556 10.06 1.32 -4.68
C VAL A 556 11.33 0.53 -5.00
N GLY A 557 12.21 1.06 -5.86
CA GLY A 557 13.49 0.41 -6.17
C GLY A 557 14.36 0.19 -4.93
N SER A 558 14.35 1.12 -3.97
CA SER A 558 15.00 0.98 -2.65
C SER A 558 14.39 -0.15 -1.81
N ALA A 559 13.06 -0.21 -1.69
CA ALA A 559 12.38 -1.29 -0.96
C ALA A 559 12.69 -2.67 -1.54
N LEU A 560 12.63 -2.81 -2.86
CA LEU A 560 12.96 -4.06 -3.56
C LEU A 560 14.43 -4.50 -3.36
N ARG A 561 15.39 -3.55 -3.27
CA ARG A 561 16.79 -3.88 -2.93
C ARG A 561 16.96 -4.35 -1.49
N ILE A 562 16.24 -3.74 -0.54
CA ILE A 562 16.23 -4.18 0.86
C ILE A 562 15.69 -5.61 0.96
N ASP A 563 14.54 -5.90 0.34
CA ASP A 563 13.95 -7.24 0.29
C ASP A 563 14.88 -8.26 -0.39
N GLU A 564 15.55 -7.89 -1.48
CA GLU A 564 16.52 -8.76 -2.16
C GLU A 564 17.72 -9.10 -1.26
N ILE A 565 18.26 -8.12 -0.53
CA ILE A 565 19.38 -8.33 0.38
C ILE A 565 18.96 -9.22 1.55
N PHE A 566 17.76 -9.04 2.11
CA PHE A 566 17.24 -9.93 3.15
C PHE A 566 16.92 -11.33 2.61
N ARG A 567 16.40 -11.47 1.37
CA ARG A 567 16.25 -12.78 0.70
C ARG A 567 17.60 -13.50 0.55
N ARG A 568 18.65 -12.78 0.14
CA ARG A 568 20.02 -13.31 -0.01
C ARG A 568 20.74 -13.52 1.33
N ARG A 569 20.35 -12.81 2.40
CA ARG A 569 20.94 -12.87 3.75
C ARG A 569 19.89 -12.72 4.87
N PRO A 570 19.06 -13.76 5.15
CA PRO A 570 17.97 -13.63 6.14
C PRO A 570 18.44 -13.29 7.56
N HIS A 571 19.69 -13.61 7.91
CA HIS A 571 20.29 -13.27 9.21
C HIS A 571 20.59 -11.77 9.40
N LEU A 572 20.47 -10.94 8.35
CA LEU A 572 20.56 -9.48 8.45
C LEU A 572 19.19 -8.83 8.71
N GLU A 573 18.08 -9.53 8.47
CA GLU A 573 16.74 -9.00 8.72
C GLU A 573 16.44 -9.06 10.21
N LYS A 574 16.43 -7.92 10.90
CA LYS A 574 15.91 -7.86 12.27
C LYS A 574 14.38 -7.97 12.24
N LEU A 575 13.90 -9.20 12.21
CA LEU A 575 12.49 -9.52 12.45
C LEU A 575 12.02 -8.91 13.77
N ALA A 576 10.80 -8.37 13.78
CA ALA A 576 10.19 -7.84 14.99
C ALA A 576 10.08 -8.93 16.06
N GLN A 577 10.65 -8.68 17.24
CA GLN A 577 10.53 -9.57 18.39
C GLN A 577 9.10 -9.49 18.94
N ARG A 578 8.24 -10.43 18.54
CA ARG A 578 6.82 -10.48 18.93
C ARG A 578 6.68 -11.01 20.36
N LEU A 579 6.07 -10.22 21.24
CA LEU A 579 5.80 -10.57 22.63
C LEU A 579 4.51 -11.39 22.74
N SER A 580 4.57 -12.64 22.27
CA SER A 580 3.47 -13.60 22.10
C SER A 580 2.40 -13.19 21.07
N LEU A 581 1.58 -14.14 20.62
CA LEU A 581 0.39 -13.91 19.78
C LEU A 581 -0.87 -13.66 20.64
N GLY A 582 -0.70 -13.16 21.87
CA GLY A 582 -1.75 -13.07 22.88
C GLY A 582 -2.64 -11.83 22.79
N ARG A 583 -2.54 -11.02 21.72
CA ARG A 583 -3.31 -9.77 21.58
C ARG A 583 -3.88 -9.65 20.17
N SER A 584 -5.12 -9.18 20.05
CA SER A 584 -5.78 -8.92 18.75
C SER A 584 -5.08 -7.89 17.86
N ARG A 585 -4.12 -7.12 18.40
CA ARG A 585 -3.23 -6.23 17.63
C ARG A 585 -2.22 -6.98 16.74
N ASP A 586 -1.93 -8.25 17.03
CA ASP A 586 -0.85 -8.99 16.38
C ASP A 586 -1.29 -9.71 15.09
N VAL A 587 -2.60 -9.79 14.85
CA VAL A 587 -3.24 -10.49 13.71
C VAL A 587 -2.91 -9.84 12.36
N ASP A 588 -2.86 -8.51 12.31
CA ASP A 588 -2.62 -7.72 11.10
C ASP A 588 -1.23 -7.96 10.47
N HIS A 589 -0.35 -8.67 11.16
CA HIS A 589 1.02 -8.97 10.70
C HIS A 589 1.30 -10.48 10.62
N LEU A 590 0.27 -11.32 10.47
CA LEU A 590 0.45 -12.72 10.10
C LEU A 590 1.11 -12.84 8.70
N SER A 591 1.83 -13.93 8.48
CA SER A 591 2.64 -14.16 7.27
C SER A 591 2.86 -15.67 7.09
N PRO A 592 3.22 -16.18 5.89
CA PRO A 592 3.33 -17.62 5.62
C PRO A 592 4.14 -18.45 6.63
N ARG A 593 5.20 -17.86 7.21
CA ARG A 593 6.04 -18.45 8.27
C ARG A 593 5.36 -18.61 9.64
N ASN A 594 4.19 -18.00 9.85
CA ASN A 594 3.43 -18.08 11.10
C ASN A 594 2.52 -19.31 11.13
N PHE A 595 2.07 -19.80 9.97
CA PHE A 595 1.17 -20.94 9.87
C PHE A 595 1.98 -22.25 9.98
N LEU A 596 1.52 -23.15 10.85
CA LEU A 596 2.22 -24.34 11.30
C LEU A 596 1.53 -25.65 10.89
N GLY A 597 0.24 -25.61 10.53
CA GLY A 597 -0.50 -26.77 10.04
C GLY A 597 -0.02 -27.27 8.67
N ASP A 598 -0.60 -28.39 8.23
CA ASP A 598 -0.36 -28.85 6.86
C ASP A 598 -1.15 -28.01 5.86
N LEU A 599 -0.40 -27.24 5.07
CA LEU A 599 -0.92 -26.34 4.04
C LEU A 599 -0.70 -26.88 2.61
N THR A 600 -0.39 -28.17 2.47
CA THR A 600 -0.06 -28.79 1.18
C THR A 600 -1.32 -29.00 0.34
N ALA A 601 -1.33 -28.52 -0.91
CA ALA A 601 -2.50 -28.58 -1.78
C ALA A 601 -3.00 -30.02 -2.02
N GLY A 602 -2.08 -30.99 -2.06
CA GLY A 602 -2.37 -32.41 -2.27
C GLY A 602 -3.02 -33.13 -1.08
N SER A 603 -2.89 -32.63 0.16
CA SER A 603 -3.51 -33.25 1.35
C SER A 603 -4.91 -32.71 1.66
N CYS A 604 -5.28 -31.56 1.10
CA CYS A 604 -6.65 -31.05 1.16
C CYS A 604 -7.55 -31.75 0.13
N ASP A 605 -8.45 -32.65 0.55
CA ASP A 605 -9.55 -33.10 -0.30
C ASP A 605 -10.66 -32.05 -0.33
N ILE A 606 -10.65 -31.23 -1.38
CA ILE A 606 -11.60 -30.14 -1.61
C ILE A 606 -13.06 -30.64 -1.55
N LYS A 607 -13.37 -31.83 -2.08
CA LYS A 607 -14.76 -32.34 -2.08
C LYS A 607 -15.21 -32.71 -0.67
N ALA A 608 -14.39 -33.47 0.05
CA ALA A 608 -14.69 -33.85 1.43
C ALA A 608 -14.77 -32.62 2.36
N CYS A 609 -13.86 -31.65 2.20
CA CYS A 609 -13.86 -30.41 2.99
C CYS A 609 -15.08 -29.54 2.69
N TYR A 610 -15.53 -29.50 1.42
CA TYR A 610 -16.73 -28.76 1.03
C TYR A 610 -18.00 -29.42 1.58
N ASP A 611 -18.15 -30.74 1.42
CA ASP A 611 -19.29 -31.49 1.95
C ASP A 611 -19.40 -31.35 3.46
N GLU A 612 -18.28 -31.41 4.18
CA GLU A 612 -18.23 -31.22 5.63
C GLU A 612 -18.60 -29.78 6.04
N GLY A 613 -18.10 -28.77 5.33
CA GLY A 613 -18.50 -27.37 5.55
C GLY A 613 -20.00 -27.13 5.32
N VAL A 614 -20.57 -27.75 4.28
CA VAL A 614 -22.02 -27.76 4.01
C VAL A 614 -22.78 -28.44 5.14
N ASN A 615 -22.35 -29.63 5.56
CA ASN A 615 -22.99 -30.39 6.64
C ASN A 615 -23.02 -29.59 7.95
N GLN A 616 -21.91 -28.99 8.36
CA GLN A 616 -21.84 -28.16 9.56
C GLN A 616 -22.75 -26.92 9.47
N ALA A 617 -22.80 -26.25 8.32
CA ALA A 617 -23.71 -25.11 8.11
C ALA A 617 -25.19 -25.54 8.19
N VAL A 618 -25.56 -26.65 7.53
CA VAL A 618 -26.93 -27.18 7.54
C VAL A 618 -27.36 -27.65 8.93
N GLU A 619 -26.49 -28.35 9.67
CA GLU A 619 -26.80 -28.79 11.02
C GLU A 619 -26.97 -27.59 11.97
N PHE A 620 -26.08 -26.60 11.87
CA PHE A 620 -26.17 -25.38 12.67
C PHE A 620 -27.45 -24.58 12.36
N LEU A 621 -27.77 -24.35 11.09
CA LEU A 621 -28.98 -23.62 10.67
C LEU A 621 -30.27 -24.29 11.18
N LYS A 622 -30.35 -25.62 11.13
CA LYS A 622 -31.49 -26.40 11.67
C LYS A 622 -31.72 -26.14 13.17
N ARG A 623 -30.65 -26.03 13.98
CA ARG A 623 -30.77 -25.73 15.43
C ARG A 623 -31.43 -24.38 15.72
N TYR A 624 -31.43 -23.44 14.77
CA TYR A 624 -32.05 -22.11 14.89
C TYR A 624 -33.30 -21.91 14.02
N GLY A 625 -33.90 -22.99 13.48
CA GLY A 625 -35.11 -22.89 12.65
C GLY A 625 -34.89 -22.29 11.26
N TYR A 626 -33.66 -22.37 10.73
CA TYR A 626 -33.39 -22.10 9.33
C TYR A 626 -33.43 -23.42 8.55
N GLU A 627 -34.62 -23.78 8.08
CA GLU A 627 -34.79 -24.85 7.12
C GLU A 627 -34.46 -24.32 5.72
N ILE A 628 -33.41 -24.88 5.12
CA ILE A 628 -32.97 -24.60 3.74
C ILE A 628 -32.36 -25.87 3.16
N ASP A 629 -32.85 -26.29 1.98
CA ASP A 629 -32.18 -27.33 1.20
C ASP A 629 -31.34 -26.65 0.11
N PHE A 630 -30.02 -26.65 0.33
CA PHE A 630 -29.07 -26.11 -0.65
C PHE A 630 -29.09 -26.87 -1.98
N ASN A 631 -29.49 -28.16 -1.99
CA ASN A 631 -29.59 -28.92 -3.23
C ASN A 631 -30.81 -28.48 -4.05
N GLU A 632 -31.94 -28.22 -3.40
CA GLU A 632 -33.11 -27.66 -4.09
C GLU A 632 -32.83 -26.22 -4.55
N LEU A 633 -32.15 -25.41 -3.73
CA LEU A 633 -31.77 -24.04 -4.07
C LEU A 633 -30.86 -23.98 -5.30
N PHE A 634 -29.75 -24.72 -5.29
CA PHE A 634 -28.74 -24.69 -6.37
C PHE A 634 -29.14 -25.52 -7.60
N SER A 635 -30.22 -26.29 -7.54
CA SER A 635 -30.83 -26.90 -8.75
C SER A 635 -31.45 -25.87 -9.70
N LYS A 636 -31.68 -24.64 -9.24
CA LYS A 636 -32.38 -23.58 -10.00
C LYS A 636 -31.40 -22.87 -10.94
N PRO A 637 -31.72 -22.72 -12.24
CA PRO A 637 -30.76 -22.24 -13.24
C PRO A 637 -30.30 -20.80 -12.94
N GLY A 638 -28.99 -20.60 -12.84
CA GLY A 638 -28.37 -19.31 -12.51
C GLY A 638 -28.37 -18.95 -11.01
N VAL A 639 -28.76 -19.87 -10.12
CA VAL A 639 -28.64 -19.74 -8.67
C VAL A 639 -27.37 -20.43 -8.19
N ASP A 640 -26.54 -19.74 -7.41
CA ASP A 640 -25.30 -20.26 -6.82
C ASP A 640 -24.92 -19.44 -5.56
N LEU A 641 -23.84 -19.80 -4.89
CA LEU A 641 -23.32 -19.08 -3.71
C LEU A 641 -23.01 -17.60 -3.94
N MET A 642 -22.81 -17.16 -5.18
CA MET A 642 -22.64 -15.75 -5.54
C MET A 642 -23.93 -15.10 -6.05
N ARG A 643 -25.01 -15.87 -6.24
CA ARG A 643 -26.33 -15.45 -6.74
C ARG A 643 -27.46 -16.21 -6.02
N PRO A 644 -27.67 -16.05 -4.71
CA PRO A 644 -28.65 -16.86 -3.96
C PRO A 644 -30.09 -16.71 -4.46
N ASN A 645 -30.44 -15.53 -4.99
CA ASN A 645 -31.75 -15.22 -5.56
C ASN A 645 -31.77 -15.35 -7.10
N GLY A 646 -30.69 -15.85 -7.70
CA GLY A 646 -30.46 -15.88 -9.14
C GLY A 646 -30.21 -14.51 -9.79
N GLY A 647 -30.14 -14.48 -11.11
CA GLY A 647 -30.07 -13.24 -11.89
C GLY A 647 -28.69 -12.57 -11.88
N LYS A 648 -28.64 -11.29 -11.46
CA LYS A 648 -27.42 -10.48 -11.42
C LYS A 648 -26.59 -10.78 -10.17
N TYR A 649 -25.28 -10.63 -10.27
CA TYR A 649 -24.37 -10.73 -9.12
C TYR A 649 -24.57 -9.54 -8.15
N PRO A 650 -24.81 -9.78 -6.85
CA PRO A 650 -24.88 -8.74 -5.82
C PRO A 650 -23.63 -7.85 -5.76
N GLY A 651 -22.45 -8.45 -6.02
CA GLY A 651 -21.13 -7.79 -6.06
C GLY A 651 -21.02 -6.58 -7.01
N VAL A 652 -21.92 -6.45 -7.98
CA VAL A 652 -21.99 -5.33 -8.93
C VAL A 652 -23.38 -4.68 -8.97
N SER A 653 -24.13 -4.74 -7.88
CA SER A 653 -25.40 -4.01 -7.79
C SER A 653 -25.18 -2.49 -7.74
N LYS A 654 -26.10 -1.72 -8.35
CA LYS A 654 -26.17 -0.25 -8.22
C LYS A 654 -26.79 0.20 -6.90
N ASP A 655 -27.27 -0.73 -6.06
CA ASP A 655 -27.82 -0.44 -4.72
C ASP A 655 -26.82 0.33 -3.84
N PHE A 656 -27.33 1.15 -2.94
CA PHE A 656 -26.51 1.95 -2.02
C PHE A 656 -25.75 1.07 -1.01
N ASP A 657 -24.42 1.08 -1.07
CA ASP A 657 -23.58 0.37 -0.10
C ASP A 657 -23.37 1.20 1.17
N ARG A 658 -24.28 0.98 2.13
CA ARG A 658 -24.24 1.50 3.51
C ARG A 658 -23.03 1.05 4.37
N SER A 659 -22.04 0.37 3.79
CA SER A 659 -20.74 0.09 4.41
C SER A 659 -19.60 0.98 3.89
N ILE A 660 -19.89 1.94 3.01
CA ILE A 660 -18.96 2.95 2.49
C ILE A 660 -19.36 4.34 3.05
N ASP A 661 -18.39 5.23 3.28
CA ASP A 661 -18.65 6.58 3.83
C ASP A 661 -18.99 7.57 2.71
N GLU A 662 -19.88 8.53 2.97
CA GLU A 662 -20.32 9.56 2.00
C GLU A 662 -19.16 10.47 1.49
N ASP A 663 -18.09 10.62 2.28
CA ASP A 663 -16.90 11.43 1.95
C ASP A 663 -15.97 10.79 0.89
N ILE A 664 -16.18 9.52 0.52
CA ILE A 664 -15.48 8.94 -0.63
C ILE A 664 -16.22 9.36 -1.89
N ASP A 665 -15.49 9.94 -2.86
CA ASP A 665 -15.97 10.41 -4.18
C ASP A 665 -16.63 9.26 -4.96
N SER A 666 -17.90 9.03 -4.63
CA SER A 666 -18.72 7.89 -5.02
C SER A 666 -19.28 8.13 -6.42
N SER A 667 -18.34 8.23 -7.36
CA SER A 667 -18.53 8.00 -8.79
C SER A 667 -18.97 6.54 -9.03
N GLN A 668 -20.22 6.29 -8.65
CA GLN A 668 -21.11 5.26 -9.18
C GLN A 668 -20.88 5.12 -10.70
N PRO A 669 -21.11 3.93 -11.29
CA PRO A 669 -21.21 3.78 -12.74
C PRO A 669 -22.50 4.46 -13.26
N GLY A 670 -22.49 5.79 -13.24
CA GLY A 670 -23.28 6.63 -14.13
C GLY A 670 -22.77 6.48 -15.56
N ASP A 671 -23.62 6.82 -16.53
CA ASP A 671 -23.52 6.27 -17.88
C ASP A 671 -22.47 6.98 -18.74
N ALA A 672 -21.20 6.66 -18.45
CA ALA A 672 -20.02 7.02 -19.24
C ALA A 672 -19.92 6.20 -20.55
N ASP A 673 -21.04 6.08 -21.27
CA ASP A 673 -21.12 5.50 -22.64
C ASP A 673 -20.57 6.47 -23.71
N ALA A 674 -19.88 7.53 -23.28
CA ALA A 674 -19.07 8.40 -24.12
C ALA A 674 -17.78 7.69 -24.58
N ALA A 675 -17.90 6.85 -25.61
CA ALA A 675 -16.80 6.26 -26.38
C ALA A 675 -15.84 5.31 -25.62
N GLY A 676 -16.37 4.50 -24.69
CA GLY A 676 -15.63 3.41 -24.06
C GLY A 676 -15.26 2.26 -25.02
N LEU A 677 -14.22 1.48 -24.68
CA LEU A 677 -13.87 0.23 -25.36
C LEU A 677 -14.98 -0.81 -25.22
N SER A 678 -15.30 -1.57 -26.27
CA SER A 678 -16.28 -2.65 -26.13
C SER A 678 -15.69 -3.85 -25.37
N PRO A 679 -16.51 -4.61 -24.62
CA PRO A 679 -16.09 -5.88 -24.01
C PRO A 679 -15.46 -6.86 -25.01
N ALA A 680 -15.93 -6.86 -26.26
CA ALA A 680 -15.39 -7.74 -27.30
C ALA A 680 -13.96 -7.36 -27.72
N ASP A 681 -13.61 -6.07 -27.72
CA ASP A 681 -12.26 -5.60 -28.05
C ASP A 681 -11.26 -5.88 -26.93
N ILE A 682 -11.75 -5.91 -25.69
CA ILE A 682 -11.02 -6.34 -24.50
C ILE A 682 -10.68 -7.84 -24.65
N PHE A 683 -11.67 -8.73 -24.76
CA PHE A 683 -11.40 -10.18 -24.92
C PHE A 683 -10.60 -10.56 -26.18
N ARG A 684 -10.58 -9.71 -27.22
CA ARG A 684 -9.77 -9.90 -28.44
C ARG A 684 -8.35 -9.34 -28.34
N PHE A 685 -7.92 -8.81 -27.20
CA PHE A 685 -6.61 -8.18 -27.06
C PHE A 685 -5.45 -9.15 -27.37
N SER A 686 -4.58 -8.76 -28.31
CA SER A 686 -3.36 -9.51 -28.66
C SER A 686 -2.11 -8.73 -28.25
N GLY A 687 -1.46 -9.18 -27.17
CA GLY A 687 -0.19 -8.62 -26.72
C GLY A 687 0.93 -8.76 -27.76
N ALA A 688 0.92 -9.82 -28.56
CA ALA A 688 1.92 -10.06 -29.60
C ALA A 688 1.78 -9.07 -30.78
N ALA A 689 0.54 -8.84 -31.25
CA ALA A 689 0.28 -7.85 -32.29
C ALA A 689 0.56 -6.42 -31.80
N THR A 690 0.22 -6.13 -30.54
CA THR A 690 0.50 -4.83 -29.91
C THR A 690 2.00 -4.57 -29.77
N LEU A 691 2.77 -5.57 -29.31
CA LEU A 691 4.24 -5.49 -29.23
C LEU A 691 4.88 -5.31 -30.61
N ALA A 692 4.39 -5.99 -31.64
CA ALA A 692 4.88 -5.82 -33.01
C ALA A 692 4.66 -4.39 -33.53
N ALA A 693 3.46 -3.82 -33.28
CA ALA A 693 3.15 -2.44 -33.64
C ALA A 693 4.01 -1.42 -32.86
N GLU A 694 4.19 -1.60 -31.54
CA GLU A 694 5.09 -0.78 -30.71
C GLU A 694 6.53 -0.83 -31.22
N THR A 695 7.04 -2.02 -31.55
CA THR A 695 8.41 -2.23 -32.04
C THR A 695 8.61 -1.56 -33.40
N ALA A 696 7.64 -1.70 -34.32
CA ALA A 696 7.67 -1.02 -35.61
C ALA A 696 7.68 0.50 -35.45
N ALA A 697 6.80 1.06 -34.62
CA ALA A 697 6.77 2.50 -34.34
C ALA A 697 8.09 2.99 -33.71
N CYS A 698 8.66 2.25 -32.76
CA CYS A 698 9.92 2.59 -32.10
C CYS A 698 11.08 2.79 -33.08
N SER A 699 11.15 2.01 -34.17
CA SER A 699 12.17 2.14 -35.22
C SER A 699 12.14 3.48 -35.98
N THR A 700 11.03 4.23 -35.91
CA THR A 700 10.84 5.52 -36.61
C THR A 700 11.02 6.74 -35.71
N ALA A 701 11.15 6.56 -34.39
CA ALA A 701 11.21 7.66 -33.44
C ALA A 701 12.60 8.32 -33.41
N GLN A 702 12.66 9.64 -33.58
CA GLN A 702 13.91 10.38 -33.35
C GLN A 702 14.38 10.26 -31.89
N PRO A 703 15.70 10.17 -31.64
CA PRO A 703 16.25 9.99 -30.31
C PRO A 703 15.83 11.13 -29.38
N HIS A 704 15.33 10.78 -28.19
CA HIS A 704 14.80 11.74 -27.22
C HIS A 704 15.89 12.66 -26.66
N SER A 705 16.11 13.80 -27.31
CA SER A 705 16.96 14.85 -26.77
C SER A 705 16.36 15.41 -25.47
N VAL A 706 17.20 15.57 -24.44
CA VAL A 706 16.87 16.32 -23.22
C VAL A 706 16.90 17.84 -23.44
N TRP A 707 17.31 18.28 -24.62
CA TRP A 707 17.25 19.66 -25.10
C TRP A 707 16.07 19.85 -26.06
N ILE A 708 15.60 21.09 -26.18
CA ILE A 708 14.63 21.54 -27.19
C ILE A 708 15.16 22.85 -27.78
N LYS A 709 15.02 23.04 -29.10
CA LYS A 709 15.36 24.32 -29.74
C LYS A 709 14.32 25.35 -29.35
N LEU A 710 14.74 26.57 -28.98
CA LEU A 710 13.82 27.65 -28.62
C LEU A 710 13.27 28.39 -29.85
N ASP A 711 14.09 28.50 -30.91
CA ASP A 711 13.71 28.99 -32.23
C ASP A 711 13.82 27.85 -33.25
N ALA A 712 13.04 27.90 -34.33
CA ALA A 712 13.07 26.87 -35.38
C ALA A 712 14.38 26.90 -36.19
N ASP A 713 14.91 28.11 -36.45
CA ASP A 713 15.98 28.37 -37.42
C ASP A 713 17.37 28.62 -36.78
N ASP A 714 17.50 28.58 -35.45
CA ASP A 714 18.78 28.76 -34.75
C ASP A 714 19.16 27.58 -33.84
N ASP A 715 19.99 26.68 -34.38
CA ASP A 715 20.57 25.53 -33.66
C ASP A 715 21.39 25.91 -32.41
N ARG A 716 21.78 27.19 -32.25
CA ARG A 716 22.61 27.65 -31.13
C ARG A 716 21.80 27.91 -29.86
N LYS A 717 20.46 28.01 -29.95
CA LYS A 717 19.55 28.21 -28.80
C LYS A 717 18.82 26.93 -28.40
N ALA A 718 19.56 25.84 -28.25
CA ALA A 718 19.07 24.64 -27.57
C ALA A 718 19.02 24.88 -26.05
N ALA A 719 17.84 24.76 -25.43
CA ALA A 719 17.67 24.86 -23.98
C ALA A 719 17.21 23.53 -23.37
N HIS A 720 17.76 23.21 -22.20
CA HIS A 720 17.49 21.93 -21.55
C HIS A 720 16.04 21.89 -21.04
N LYS A 721 15.29 20.83 -21.37
CA LYS A 721 13.85 20.70 -21.05
C LYS A 721 13.56 20.90 -19.56
N LYS A 722 14.42 20.38 -18.66
CA LYS A 722 14.36 20.63 -17.20
C LYS A 722 14.41 22.12 -16.83
N SER A 723 15.19 22.93 -17.55
CA SER A 723 15.31 24.38 -17.27
C SER A 723 14.08 25.14 -17.71
N ILE A 724 13.52 24.82 -18.88
CA ILE A 724 12.27 25.40 -19.39
C ILE A 724 11.10 25.00 -18.49
N LEU A 725 10.99 23.70 -18.16
CA LEU A 725 9.98 23.22 -17.21
C LEU A 725 10.14 23.88 -15.84
N ARG A 726 11.36 24.09 -15.34
CA ARG A 726 11.56 24.87 -14.11
C ARG A 726 10.98 26.28 -14.25
N THR A 727 11.29 27.02 -15.32
CA THR A 727 10.75 28.38 -15.52
C THR A 727 9.23 28.43 -15.74
N LEU A 728 8.64 27.41 -16.38
CA LEU A 728 7.19 27.32 -16.61
C LEU A 728 6.39 26.77 -15.42
N MET A 729 7.07 26.18 -14.42
CA MET A 729 6.45 25.51 -13.26
C MET A 729 6.86 26.15 -11.92
N ASP A 730 7.68 27.21 -11.90
CA ASP A 730 8.08 27.85 -10.65
C ASP A 730 6.94 28.73 -10.10
N PRO A 731 6.32 28.39 -8.95
CA PRO A 731 5.21 29.16 -8.41
C PRO A 731 5.65 30.54 -7.87
N THR A 732 6.95 30.76 -7.71
CA THR A 732 7.49 31.95 -7.02
C THR A 732 7.46 33.23 -7.86
N LEU A 733 7.15 33.15 -9.16
CA LEU A 733 7.00 34.30 -10.06
C LEU A 733 5.83 35.26 -9.70
N GLY A 734 5.07 34.97 -8.63
CA GLY A 734 4.01 35.84 -8.10
C GLY A 734 3.85 35.81 -6.57
N ILE A 735 4.90 35.50 -5.80
CA ILE A 735 4.83 35.41 -4.33
C ILE A 735 5.76 36.44 -3.67
N GLU A 736 5.22 37.31 -2.80
CA GLU A 736 6.04 38.18 -1.94
C GLU A 736 6.85 37.32 -0.95
N HIS A 737 8.13 37.13 -1.23
CA HIS A 737 9.02 36.24 -0.46
C HIS A 737 9.22 36.62 1.02
N ALA A 738 8.82 37.81 1.46
CA ALA A 738 9.11 38.35 2.80
C ALA A 738 8.33 37.70 3.96
N LYS A 739 7.35 36.82 3.69
CA LYS A 739 6.40 36.34 4.72
C LYS A 739 6.24 34.80 4.81
N SER A 740 7.06 34.02 4.09
CA SER A 740 6.93 32.54 4.11
C SER A 740 7.80 31.86 5.18
N HIS A 741 7.17 31.04 6.01
CA HIS A 741 7.83 30.25 7.06
C HIS A 741 8.27 28.84 6.60
N ASP A 742 8.18 28.49 5.32
CA ASP A 742 8.54 27.14 4.82
C ASP A 742 10.03 26.80 5.10
N ARG A 743 10.30 25.54 5.43
CA ARG A 743 11.64 24.97 5.64
C ARG A 743 12.34 24.66 4.31
N LEU A 744 11.61 24.31 3.25
CA LEU A 744 12.20 23.97 1.94
C LEU A 744 12.79 25.20 1.23
N LEU A 745 12.17 26.37 1.40
CA LEU A 745 12.69 27.64 0.88
C LEU A 745 13.99 28.09 1.58
N ARG A 746 14.16 27.74 2.86
CA ARG A 746 15.32 28.16 3.69
C ARG A 746 16.67 27.52 3.32
N ILE A 747 16.68 26.51 2.43
CA ILE A 747 17.91 25.81 2.00
C ILE A 747 18.67 26.60 0.90
N ARG A 748 18.26 27.83 0.57
CA ARG A 748 18.82 28.65 -0.53
C ARG A 748 19.58 29.92 -0.08
N CYS A 749 20.27 29.87 1.05
CA CYS A 749 21.41 30.73 1.40
C CYS A 749 21.22 32.27 1.39
N TYR A 750 20.26 32.80 2.15
CA TYR A 750 20.21 34.22 2.54
C TYR A 750 19.94 34.38 4.05
N SER A 751 20.51 35.42 4.67
CA SER A 751 20.50 35.66 6.12
C SER A 751 19.36 36.56 6.59
N ILE A 752 18.96 36.40 7.85
CA ILE A 752 17.92 37.21 8.52
C ILE A 752 18.54 38.51 9.07
N GLY A 753 17.85 39.63 8.92
CA GLY A 753 18.14 40.88 9.64
C GLY A 753 17.44 42.11 9.04
N GLY A 754 16.70 42.87 9.87
CA GLY A 754 16.05 44.12 9.46
C GLY A 754 14.70 44.34 10.15
N ASP A 755 14.70 45.02 11.29
CA ASP A 755 13.48 45.37 12.04
C ASP A 755 12.65 46.47 11.36
N LYS A 756 11.32 46.44 11.57
CA LYS A 756 10.68 47.50 12.36
C LYS A 756 9.24 47.18 12.80
N TRP A 757 8.89 47.75 13.95
CA TRP A 757 7.52 47.90 14.43
C TRP A 757 6.70 48.84 13.51
N ASP A 758 5.39 48.84 13.72
CA ASP A 758 4.38 49.77 13.22
C ASP A 758 4.11 49.82 11.70
N ARG A 759 3.12 49.01 11.30
CA ARG A 759 1.98 49.47 10.50
C ARG A 759 0.73 48.65 10.84
N ALA A 760 -0.36 49.34 11.16
CA ALA A 760 -1.61 48.70 11.56
C ALA A 760 -2.30 47.95 10.40
N PRO A 761 -3.01 46.84 10.66
CA PRO A 761 -3.87 46.23 9.65
C PRO A 761 -5.04 47.16 9.30
N SER A 762 -5.29 47.34 8.01
CA SER A 762 -6.43 48.12 7.50
C SER A 762 -7.75 47.42 7.80
N LYS A 763 -8.52 47.94 8.76
CA LYS A 763 -9.93 47.55 8.96
C LYS A 763 -10.78 48.09 7.81
N ILE A 764 -11.24 47.19 6.94
CA ILE A 764 -12.30 47.42 5.94
C ILE A 764 -12.99 46.06 5.78
N HIS A 765 -14.26 45.82 6.12
CA HIS A 765 -15.24 46.61 6.89
C HIS A 765 -15.40 45.93 8.26
N ASP A 766 -15.72 46.53 9.40
CA ASP A 766 -16.58 47.66 9.76
C ASP A 766 -18.09 47.49 9.56
N THR A 767 -18.78 47.82 10.63
CA THR A 767 -20.16 47.56 11.01
C THR A 767 -21.25 48.03 10.04
N THR A 768 -22.22 47.15 9.76
CA THR A 768 -23.58 47.55 9.32
C THR A 768 -24.64 46.65 9.96
N ALA A 769 -25.46 47.26 10.83
CA ALA A 769 -26.74 46.80 11.35
C ALA A 769 -26.82 45.47 12.14
N THR A 770 -27.85 45.40 12.98
CA THR A 770 -28.36 44.19 13.64
C THR A 770 -28.97 43.26 12.59
N ALA A 771 -28.15 42.41 11.97
CA ALA A 771 -28.63 41.39 11.06
C ALA A 771 -29.35 40.28 11.85
N HIS A 772 -30.63 40.03 11.54
CA HIS A 772 -31.30 38.82 12.00
C HIS A 772 -30.56 37.59 11.43
N LEU A 773 -30.13 36.70 12.31
CA LEU A 773 -29.41 35.47 11.96
C LEU A 773 -30.32 34.28 12.23
N LEU A 774 -30.45 33.37 11.26
CA LEU A 774 -30.94 32.03 11.56
C LEU A 774 -29.81 31.28 12.26
N LYS A 775 -30.07 30.75 13.45
CA LYS A 775 -29.14 29.89 14.20
C LYS A 775 -29.51 28.42 14.01
N LEU A 776 -28.58 27.52 14.33
CA LEU A 776 -28.91 26.14 14.66
C LEU A 776 -29.98 26.11 15.76
N GLU A 777 -30.87 25.11 15.72
CA GLU A 777 -32.09 25.01 16.54
C GLU A 777 -33.12 26.16 16.31
N GLY A 778 -32.89 27.05 15.33
CA GLY A 778 -33.83 28.11 14.95
C GLY A 778 -35.02 27.58 14.15
N LEU A 779 -36.18 28.23 14.28
CA LEU A 779 -37.35 27.93 13.44
C LEU A 779 -37.31 28.71 12.12
N PHE A 780 -37.70 28.05 11.02
CA PHE A 780 -37.94 28.68 9.72
C PHE A 780 -39.16 28.08 9.03
N ALA A 781 -39.69 28.74 8.00
CA ALA A 781 -40.81 28.24 7.21
C ALA A 781 -40.34 27.86 5.80
N ALA A 782 -40.95 26.82 5.22
CA ALA A 782 -40.73 26.43 3.83
C ALA A 782 -42.00 25.87 3.19
N LEU A 783 -42.15 26.07 1.88
CA LEU A 783 -43.24 25.48 1.11
C LEU A 783 -42.88 24.04 0.73
N VAL A 784 -43.75 23.09 1.09
CA VAL A 784 -43.55 21.66 0.86
C VAL A 784 -44.67 21.12 0.00
N ALA A 785 -44.32 20.39 -1.07
CA ALA A 785 -45.29 19.69 -1.90
C ALA A 785 -45.89 18.50 -1.13
N VAL A 786 -47.21 18.49 -0.98
CA VAL A 786 -47.96 17.39 -0.35
C VAL A 786 -48.26 16.30 -1.38
N ASN A 787 -48.60 16.72 -2.60
CA ASN A 787 -48.80 15.89 -3.80
C ASN A 787 -48.61 16.77 -5.05
N GLU A 788 -48.82 16.20 -6.24
CA GLU A 788 -48.61 16.90 -7.53
C GLU A 788 -49.48 18.15 -7.77
N THR A 789 -50.48 18.41 -6.91
CA THR A 789 -51.41 19.56 -7.05
C THR A 789 -51.52 20.45 -5.82
N GLN A 790 -50.85 20.11 -4.71
CA GLN A 790 -51.02 20.79 -3.42
C GLN A 790 -49.69 21.07 -2.73
N VAL A 791 -49.56 22.29 -2.23
CA VAL A 791 -48.42 22.78 -1.45
C VAL A 791 -48.93 23.29 -0.11
N ALA A 792 -48.26 22.88 0.97
CA ALA A 792 -48.51 23.35 2.32
C ALA A 792 -47.32 24.19 2.82
N LEU A 793 -47.58 25.10 3.75
CA LEU A 793 -46.53 25.78 4.50
C LEU A 793 -46.13 24.89 5.67
N ALA A 794 -44.87 24.44 5.70
CA ALA A 794 -44.30 23.70 6.81
C ALA A 794 -43.46 24.64 7.68
N ILE A 795 -43.53 24.45 9.00
CA ILE A 795 -42.58 25.04 9.96
C ILE A 795 -41.52 23.99 10.29
N LEU A 796 -40.25 24.37 10.24
CA LEU A 796 -39.10 23.48 10.40
C LEU A 796 -38.16 23.96 11.51
N HIS A 797 -37.63 23.00 12.25
CA HIS A 797 -36.54 23.18 13.20
C HIS A 797 -35.20 22.98 12.50
N CYS A 798 -34.34 24.01 12.47
CA CYS A 798 -33.06 24.03 11.74
C CYS A 798 -32.00 23.15 12.42
N THR A 799 -31.76 21.96 11.87
CA THR A 799 -30.80 20.99 12.41
C THR A 799 -29.41 21.07 11.76
N VAL A 800 -29.28 21.71 10.60
CA VAL A 800 -28.00 21.86 9.88
C VAL A 800 -27.96 23.18 9.11
N ILE A 801 -26.85 23.92 9.21
CA ILE A 801 -26.49 25.01 8.29
C ILE A 801 -25.11 24.69 7.69
N LYS A 802 -25.02 24.62 6.36
CA LYS A 802 -23.76 24.45 5.61
C LYS A 802 -23.45 25.71 4.82
N SER A 803 -22.16 25.99 4.61
CA SER A 803 -21.65 27.06 3.76
C SER A 803 -20.80 26.49 2.63
N HIS A 804 -21.22 26.72 1.39
CA HIS A 804 -20.51 26.37 0.16
C HIS A 804 -19.47 27.42 -0.26
N ALA A 805 -19.16 28.39 0.61
CA ALA A 805 -18.11 29.39 0.39
C ALA A 805 -16.68 28.79 0.42
N THR A 806 -16.54 27.52 0.81
CA THR A 806 -15.29 26.76 0.91
C THR A 806 -15.52 25.32 0.43
N HIS A 807 -14.44 24.63 0.05
CA HIS A 807 -14.46 23.18 -0.20
C HIS A 807 -13.41 22.48 0.68
N PRO A 808 -13.80 21.48 1.49
CA PRO A 808 -15.17 21.00 1.74
C PRO A 808 -16.07 22.10 2.36
N PRO A 809 -17.41 22.00 2.18
CA PRO A 809 -18.35 22.98 2.75
C PRO A 809 -18.26 23.00 4.28
N THR A 810 -18.35 24.19 4.87
CA THR A 810 -18.18 24.37 6.32
C THR A 810 -19.54 24.40 7.01
N TYR A 811 -19.71 23.56 8.04
CA TYR A 811 -20.87 23.62 8.94
C TYR A 811 -20.78 24.85 9.85
N LEU A 812 -21.90 25.53 10.10
CA LEU A 812 -21.96 26.77 10.87
C LEU A 812 -23.09 26.75 11.90
N ASP A 813 -22.88 27.46 13.01
CA ASP A 813 -23.90 27.62 14.06
C ASP A 813 -24.97 28.68 13.70
N ALA A 814 -24.73 29.50 12.67
CA ALA A 814 -25.64 30.53 12.18
C ALA A 814 -25.36 30.97 10.73
N ALA A 815 -26.40 31.50 10.05
CA ALA A 815 -26.29 32.19 8.76
C ALA A 815 -27.14 33.49 8.72
N PRO A 816 -26.75 34.53 7.96
CA PRO A 816 -27.53 35.77 7.85
C PRO A 816 -28.80 35.56 7.02
N ILE A 817 -29.96 35.96 7.54
CA ILE A 817 -31.26 35.79 6.84
C ILE A 817 -31.29 36.52 5.49
N ALA A 818 -30.62 37.67 5.39
CA ALA A 818 -30.48 38.41 4.14
C ALA A 818 -29.68 37.65 3.04
N GLU A 819 -28.79 36.73 3.42
CA GLU A 819 -28.09 35.86 2.45
C GLU A 819 -28.86 34.58 2.15
N LEU A 820 -29.67 34.08 3.10
CA LEU A 820 -30.56 32.93 2.92
C LEU A 820 -31.70 33.20 1.93
N ASN A 821 -32.15 34.46 1.84
CA ASN A 821 -33.18 34.91 0.89
C ASN A 821 -32.64 35.17 -0.53
N LEU A 822 -31.35 34.91 -0.81
CA LEU A 822 -30.81 35.01 -2.16
C LEU A 822 -31.16 33.77 -2.99
N PRO A 823 -31.63 33.91 -4.26
CA PRO A 823 -31.94 32.76 -5.11
C PRO A 823 -30.77 31.78 -5.29
N ASP A 824 -29.55 32.32 -5.38
CA ASP A 824 -28.29 31.56 -5.43
C ASP A 824 -27.55 31.67 -4.08
N SER A 825 -28.24 31.38 -2.97
CA SER A 825 -27.65 31.41 -1.61
C SER A 825 -26.43 30.48 -1.52
N ARG A 826 -25.32 31.00 -0.96
CA ARG A 826 -24.12 30.20 -0.65
C ARG A 826 -24.30 29.26 0.55
N TYR A 827 -25.47 29.32 1.21
CA TYR A 827 -25.79 28.53 2.39
C TYR A 827 -26.93 27.55 2.10
N GLU A 828 -26.78 26.34 2.62
CA GLU A 828 -27.76 25.25 2.54
C GLU A 828 -28.24 24.94 3.96
N ILE A 829 -29.57 24.83 4.15
CA ILE A 829 -30.20 24.53 5.44
C ILE A 829 -30.92 23.18 5.35
N SER A 830 -30.84 22.40 6.42
CA SER A 830 -31.71 21.23 6.65
C SER A 830 -32.45 21.37 7.98
N GLY A 831 -33.65 20.81 8.06
CA GLY A 831 -34.45 20.84 9.28
C GLY A 831 -35.54 19.77 9.34
N GLN A 832 -36.14 19.62 10.52
CA GLN A 832 -37.24 18.67 10.78
C GLN A 832 -38.57 19.42 10.86
N ILE A 833 -39.61 18.94 10.15
CA ILE A 833 -40.94 19.57 10.15
C ILE A 833 -41.63 19.32 11.49
N LEU A 834 -42.18 20.36 12.11
CA LEU A 834 -42.99 20.27 13.32
C LEU A 834 -44.40 19.74 12.98
N SER A 835 -44.93 18.78 13.75
CA SER A 835 -46.39 18.51 13.74
C SER A 835 -47.07 19.55 14.62
N LEU A 836 -48.00 20.32 14.04
CA LEU A 836 -48.70 21.41 14.70
C LEU A 836 -50.17 21.03 14.91
N VAL A 837 -50.65 21.16 16.14
CA VAL A 837 -52.05 20.92 16.50
C VAL A 837 -52.77 22.27 16.64
N PRO A 838 -53.90 22.49 15.97
CA PRO A 838 -54.69 23.70 16.13
C PRO A 838 -55.42 23.71 17.48
N PHE A 839 -55.47 24.87 18.13
CA PHE A 839 -56.29 25.11 19.32
C PHE A 839 -56.91 26.51 19.27
N LEU A 840 -58.05 26.70 19.93
CA LEU A 840 -58.62 28.02 20.15
C LEU A 840 -58.05 28.58 21.46
N ASP A 841 -57.51 29.80 21.39
CA ASP A 841 -57.00 30.49 22.58
C ASP A 841 -58.14 31.14 23.40
N GLN A 842 -57.77 31.85 24.48
CA GLN A 842 -58.75 32.52 25.36
C GLN A 842 -59.45 33.73 24.69
N SER A 843 -58.94 34.22 23.56
CA SER A 843 -59.60 35.23 22.72
C SER A 843 -60.51 34.61 21.64
N ASN A 844 -60.59 33.28 21.59
CA ASN A 844 -61.26 32.49 20.55
C ASN A 844 -60.59 32.61 19.16
N THR A 845 -59.30 32.91 19.13
CA THR A 845 -58.46 32.96 17.92
C THR A 845 -57.81 31.60 17.66
N LEU A 846 -57.71 31.20 16.39
CA LEU A 846 -57.11 29.93 15.99
C LEU A 846 -55.57 29.98 16.07
N SER A 847 -55.03 29.42 17.15
CA SER A 847 -53.59 29.28 17.40
C SER A 847 -53.11 27.86 17.07
N TRP A 848 -51.79 27.70 16.93
CA TRP A 848 -51.16 26.41 16.63
C TRP A 848 -50.08 26.09 17.68
N ALA A 849 -50.16 24.90 18.28
CA ALA A 849 -49.19 24.41 19.26
C ALA A 849 -48.35 23.28 18.65
N TRP A 850 -47.06 23.25 18.92
CA TRP A 850 -46.22 22.12 18.53
C TRP A 850 -46.59 20.87 19.35
N SER A 851 -46.86 19.75 18.69
CA SER A 851 -47.27 18.48 19.30
C SER A 851 -46.16 17.78 20.10
N THR A 852 -44.99 18.42 20.24
CA THR A 852 -43.70 17.84 20.68
C THR A 852 -43.18 16.71 19.78
N ARG A 853 -43.72 16.56 18.56
CA ARG A 853 -43.31 15.56 17.56
C ARG A 853 -42.89 16.22 16.24
N PHE A 854 -42.00 15.55 15.52
CA PHE A 854 -41.64 15.91 14.14
C PHE A 854 -42.37 15.00 13.15
N ILE A 855 -42.75 15.54 11.99
CA ILE A 855 -43.32 14.77 10.88
C ILE A 855 -42.19 14.05 10.14
N GLY A 856 -42.28 12.72 10.06
CA GLY A 856 -41.43 11.89 9.23
C GLY A 856 -42.01 11.73 7.82
N PHE A 857 -41.14 11.53 6.84
CA PHE A 857 -41.51 11.11 5.48
C PHE A 857 -41.14 9.64 5.29
N ASP A 858 -41.97 8.89 4.55
CA ASP A 858 -41.61 7.57 4.06
C ASP A 858 -40.58 7.64 2.92
N ILE A 859 -39.91 6.51 2.66
CA ILE A 859 -38.67 6.46 1.87
C ILE A 859 -38.89 6.89 0.41
N CYS A 860 -38.10 7.87 -0.01
CA CYS A 860 -38.19 8.51 -1.34
C CYS A 860 -37.73 7.58 -2.47
N VAL A 861 -38.56 7.46 -3.51
CA VAL A 861 -38.21 6.86 -4.81
C VAL A 861 -38.12 7.97 -5.85
N ASN A 862 -37.02 8.01 -6.62
CA ASN A 862 -36.79 8.95 -7.72
C ASN A 862 -36.86 10.46 -7.35
N GLY A 863 -36.40 10.83 -6.15
CA GLY A 863 -36.11 12.23 -5.81
C GLY A 863 -37.32 13.15 -5.62
N ARG A 864 -38.54 12.60 -5.50
CA ARG A 864 -39.76 13.35 -5.18
C ARG A 864 -40.21 13.06 -3.75
N LEU A 865 -40.24 14.09 -2.91
CA LEU A 865 -40.94 14.05 -1.63
C LEU A 865 -42.45 13.93 -1.88
N VAL A 866 -43.08 12.96 -1.21
CA VAL A 866 -44.53 12.76 -1.18
C VAL A 866 -44.90 12.43 0.27
N LEU A 867 -45.92 13.08 0.82
CA LEU A 867 -46.39 12.76 2.17
C LEU A 867 -47.30 11.53 2.15
N PRO A 868 -47.28 10.68 3.20
CA PRO A 868 -48.28 9.63 3.36
C PRO A 868 -49.67 10.26 3.46
N LEU A 869 -50.62 9.71 2.69
CA LEU A 869 -51.93 10.28 2.36
C LEU A 869 -52.95 10.37 3.53
N SER A 870 -52.49 10.35 4.78
CA SER A 870 -53.31 10.14 5.98
C SER A 870 -52.99 11.06 7.17
N THR A 871 -52.19 12.12 7.01
CA THR A 871 -51.99 13.17 8.04
C THR A 871 -52.93 14.36 7.79
N PRO A 872 -54.01 14.54 8.59
CA PRO A 872 -55.01 15.59 8.37
C PRO A 872 -54.60 17.00 8.88
N GLU A 873 -53.36 17.18 9.34
CA GLU A 873 -52.91 18.39 10.05
C GLU A 873 -52.38 19.51 9.12
N LEU A 874 -52.17 19.25 7.82
CA LEU A 874 -51.57 20.21 6.88
C LEU A 874 -52.61 20.83 5.94
N MET A 875 -52.93 22.11 6.16
CA MET A 875 -53.82 22.87 5.27
C MET A 875 -53.08 23.42 4.03
N PRO A 876 -53.78 23.57 2.88
CA PRO A 876 -53.23 24.23 1.70
C PRO A 876 -52.99 25.73 1.96
N ALA A 877 -51.90 26.27 1.40
CA ALA A 877 -51.33 27.58 1.76
C ALA A 877 -52.25 28.83 1.61
N ARG A 878 -53.47 28.70 1.07
CA ARG A 878 -54.39 29.83 0.85
C ARG A 878 -55.12 30.29 2.12
N ALA A 879 -55.04 29.54 3.23
CA ALA A 879 -55.74 29.86 4.48
C ALA A 879 -54.87 30.57 5.55
N LEU A 880 -53.59 30.83 5.27
CA LEU A 880 -52.59 31.23 6.28
C LEU A 880 -52.01 32.64 6.05
N LEU A 881 -52.56 33.40 5.09
CA LEU A 881 -52.02 34.71 4.68
C LEU A 881 -52.75 35.92 5.29
N ASP A 882 -53.97 35.74 5.82
CA ASP A 882 -54.82 36.88 6.22
C ASP A 882 -54.78 37.22 7.73
N ASP A 883 -54.40 36.27 8.62
CA ASP A 883 -54.56 36.38 10.09
C ASP A 883 -53.26 36.54 10.90
N LEU A 884 -52.08 36.68 10.28
CA LEU A 884 -50.79 36.76 11.00
C LEU A 884 -50.46 38.15 11.57
N ALA A 885 -51.16 38.55 12.64
CA ALA A 885 -50.82 39.68 13.50
C ALA A 885 -50.27 39.23 14.87
N PRO A 886 -49.24 39.88 15.45
CA PRO A 886 -48.57 39.39 16.66
C PRO A 886 -49.34 39.67 17.96
N GLY A 887 -49.99 38.64 18.52
CA GLY A 887 -50.54 38.65 19.88
C GLY A 887 -49.50 38.24 20.94
N VAL A 888 -49.45 38.95 22.06
CA VAL A 888 -48.46 38.72 23.15
C VAL A 888 -49.01 37.76 24.21
N LEU A 889 -48.18 36.82 24.66
CA LEU A 889 -48.33 36.12 25.94
C LEU A 889 -47.13 36.42 26.87
N PRO A 890 -47.34 36.56 28.20
CA PRO A 890 -46.30 37.01 29.12
C PRO A 890 -45.41 35.90 29.71
N ASP A 891 -44.15 36.27 29.97
CA ASP A 891 -43.20 35.70 30.92
C ASP A 891 -43.01 34.17 31.03
N ALA A 892 -42.11 33.64 30.19
CA ALA A 892 -41.30 32.46 30.51
C ALA A 892 -39.92 32.46 29.81
N ALA A 893 -39.08 33.48 30.09
CA ALA A 893 -37.63 33.56 29.82
C ALA A 893 -37.09 33.42 28.37
N GLU A 894 -36.15 34.30 28.01
CA GLU A 894 -35.32 34.27 26.78
C GLU A 894 -36.06 34.15 25.43
N ALA A 895 -36.92 35.14 25.14
CA ALA A 895 -37.46 35.33 23.80
C ALA A 895 -36.35 35.67 22.78
N VAL A 896 -36.07 34.75 21.85
CA VAL A 896 -35.33 35.02 20.61
C VAL A 896 -36.31 35.53 19.56
N GLU A 897 -36.06 36.72 19.00
CA GLU A 897 -36.86 37.28 17.91
C GLU A 897 -36.93 36.30 16.73
N SER A 898 -38.10 35.68 16.54
CA SER A 898 -38.33 34.66 15.53
C SER A 898 -38.70 35.32 14.20
N THR A 899 -37.69 35.83 13.48
CA THR A 899 -37.89 36.46 12.16
C THR A 899 -38.27 35.40 11.12
N TRP A 900 -39.56 35.29 10.81
CA TRP A 900 -40.06 34.32 9.83
C TRP A 900 -39.46 34.55 8.44
N ILE A 901 -38.90 33.49 7.87
CA ILE A 901 -38.24 33.48 6.56
C ILE A 901 -39.17 32.80 5.56
N PHE A 902 -39.43 33.44 4.42
CA PHE A 902 -40.15 32.84 3.29
C PHE A 902 -39.20 32.73 2.09
N SER A 903 -38.88 31.50 1.67
CA SER A 903 -38.06 31.24 0.47
C SER A 903 -38.94 31.07 -0.78
N GLU A 904 -38.74 31.91 -1.79
CA GLU A 904 -39.47 31.86 -3.06
C GLU A 904 -38.84 30.85 -4.03
N ILE A 905 -39.34 29.60 -4.06
CA ILE A 905 -38.86 28.59 -5.01
C ILE A 905 -39.53 28.79 -6.38
N ARG A 906 -38.77 29.28 -7.35
CA ARG A 906 -39.20 29.37 -8.75
C ARG A 906 -39.32 27.99 -9.40
N LEU A 907 -40.54 27.52 -9.59
CA LEU A 907 -40.85 26.33 -10.38
C LEU A 907 -40.56 26.56 -11.88
N GLN A 908 -39.36 26.22 -12.34
CA GLN A 908 -39.13 25.94 -13.75
C GLN A 908 -39.80 24.61 -14.10
N ILE A 909 -40.97 24.68 -14.73
CA ILE A 909 -41.65 23.50 -15.28
C ILE A 909 -41.02 23.16 -16.65
N PRO A 910 -40.34 22.02 -16.81
CA PRO A 910 -39.85 21.59 -18.11
C PRO A 910 -41.03 21.13 -18.98
N VAL A 911 -41.47 21.99 -19.90
CA VAL A 911 -42.49 21.65 -20.90
C VAL A 911 -41.88 20.66 -21.90
N TYR A 912 -42.12 19.36 -21.69
CA TYR A 912 -41.75 18.33 -22.65
C TYR A 912 -42.59 18.45 -23.92
N GLY A 913 -41.90 18.67 -25.05
CA GLY A 913 -42.51 18.75 -26.38
C GLY A 913 -43.16 17.44 -26.84
N PRO A 914 -44.11 17.49 -27.79
CA PRO A 914 -45.11 16.45 -27.95
C PRO A 914 -44.70 15.24 -28.80
N VAL A 915 -45.52 14.18 -28.66
CA VAL A 915 -45.49 12.94 -29.45
C VAL A 915 -45.55 13.24 -30.96
N LYS A 916 -44.68 12.58 -31.74
CA LYS A 916 -44.78 12.54 -33.20
C LYS A 916 -45.70 11.40 -33.66
N GLU A 917 -47.00 11.66 -33.73
CA GLU A 917 -47.90 10.89 -34.60
C GLU A 917 -48.21 11.65 -35.90
N GLY A 918 -48.41 10.89 -36.97
CA GLY A 918 -48.41 11.39 -38.34
C GLY A 918 -49.75 11.94 -38.83
N GLY A 919 -50.03 13.21 -38.50
CA GLY A 919 -50.75 14.18 -39.34
C GLY A 919 -52.11 13.86 -39.96
N LYS A 920 -53.12 14.68 -39.58
CA LYS A 920 -54.05 15.33 -40.53
C LYS A 920 -54.61 16.64 -39.93
N PHE A 921 -54.78 17.64 -40.80
CA PHE A 921 -55.34 18.98 -40.57
C PHE A 921 -56.90 18.98 -40.61
N PRO A 922 -57.65 20.13 -40.52
CA PRO A 922 -57.33 21.54 -40.16
C PRO A 922 -58.34 22.22 -39.16
N TYR A 923 -58.34 23.57 -39.10
CA TYR A 923 -59.34 24.54 -38.54
C TYR A 923 -59.24 24.91 -37.03
N GLU A 924 -58.86 26.16 -36.66
CA GLU A 924 -59.65 27.40 -36.39
C GLU A 924 -60.30 27.43 -34.97
N THR A 925 -60.40 28.52 -34.17
CA THR A 925 -60.05 29.97 -34.34
C THR A 925 -59.92 30.70 -32.96
N SER A 926 -59.00 31.69 -32.88
CA SER A 926 -59.13 33.04 -32.22
C SER A 926 -59.57 33.27 -30.74
N VAL A 927 -58.83 34.18 -30.03
CA VAL A 927 -59.34 35.41 -29.33
C VAL A 927 -60.26 35.23 -28.07
N ASP A 928 -60.11 35.92 -26.92
CA ASP A 928 -59.15 36.96 -26.48
C ASP A 928 -58.94 37.03 -24.93
N LEU A 929 -58.08 37.97 -24.52
CA LEU A 929 -57.84 38.60 -23.20
C LEU A 929 -59.00 38.68 -22.19
N GLY A 930 -58.66 38.79 -20.88
CA GLY A 930 -59.34 39.81 -20.06
C GLY A 930 -59.53 39.68 -18.53
N MET A 931 -58.50 39.39 -17.72
CA MET A 931 -58.15 40.12 -16.47
C MET A 931 -56.93 39.53 -15.75
#